data_AF-A0A953Y9J7-F1
#
_entry.id   AF-A0A953Y9J7-F1
#
_cell.length_a   1.000
_cell.length_b   1.000
_cell.length_c   1.000
_cell.angle_alpha   90.00
_cell.angle_beta   90.00
_cell.angle_gamma   90.00
#
_symmetry.space_group_name_H-M   'P 1'
#
loop_
_entity.id
_entity.type
_entity.pdbx_description
1 polymer ?
#
loop_
_entity_poly.entity_id
_entity_poly.type
_entity_poly.pdbx_seq_one_letter_code
_entity_poly.pdbx_strand_id
1 'polypeptide(L)'
;ASALTASAIDVQVLTTYAANSADARSSTVHTGGYVDANGTMVQPGNTLSASVIGNTADNGIALSFTALQGDATADGEVVGATANSQVIQGASALSATLVGTGGEPVKTYIDSEVIGSTITTSYNTVAASAIGNRTTANTVTVSATNAVLASGITATTSTDLLTGDVTASAAFVAASSQEFQDATISASQVDTGGTVSNTIDTEIGGDGASTTISSIATAQNTLSATATANSASNGVFLGTDATSTIQASSAVANYQDVVTTAADAISASIGVLGTDAVPSYTSGNGTTASALGTYSYNSGTGSLTVGASTTLTFGSPLTADEAAILTGLGWTATAGSTSVTIPAGTYNISGSLSSITFNDTDLLTPGNETIAVAGFNRTATPAQLNNAGVTITANANITDSQVDVTGNTVVGEVKANTATNTLAVTGTTLTTNATLQSSLDLAETTLAPADADHVITNVQSVGADLVSDVAGSFGIVEPNDLLVTASSLAVSGNLQQSYATANTATNALTLTATNSGVAAGVANNQVVVNGSVATTSDLDVAANAGVTTSDLALDGNRNQSVATGNLETSSLTVAATNVDPATGAAAGSAYERATLLVADSFLASTQTLDGEPVISASATTDVFNRDAADGSARDIGQSTVSLSSNQTTAQATGNSSTLDGNFGDATAASYDAGAAVIGEQYTPGAETATAVTATADSRVDLTLSTDDANGDPTIWNSTVAVDGNTSTALARTNVGTITFDVTATNATDTSTGVSLIKPIAAADAGFLAYRYQIAEGTVSATSTASTYTLSASKTSLDVGDAVSASTLSLSSNASAATAVANTSTTTMRVGSDATANLDVSAAAVTQQINDAAATAIGGLSAEATFDLDGVGTSAALSNSTASVDGNTSSASATGNVATASLTATGTNVASASGLVTTVDAGAEILGSDIALATFQDNRAVIASTNTANTVTLSGTAIGTAGSGVFGSTLSLSDNAVTAYATANTASNSLTLGSASSSTVDASGGLFNRQRNETGATVTSDASGAFSVTVDTAELTGAALNASSATLSGNSVLSLARGNLATNSLTVAATSVTAGTGAGSFTGSTGVLTASYALLNDQVNSDAVSATSSGASYTVALNGNGGTPTTGGTGANASTVSLSGNSVTSAAYGNIATNGLTLTSLNGTADDASAMLTSLQSNTAAIGATVTGGFAGVTVNGAATNSTVSVGSNSFSASAVGNFATSTMTRN
;
A
#
# COMPACT_ATOMS: atom_id res chain seq x y z
N ALA A 1 -7.16 30.13 49.47
CA ALA A 1 -7.60 28.85 50.04
C ALA A 1 -6.35 28.09 50.46
N SER A 2 -6.35 27.45 51.62
CA SER A 2 -5.24 26.59 52.07
C SER A 2 -4.99 25.46 51.06
N ALA A 3 -3.72 25.22 50.74
CA ALA A 3 -3.23 24.24 49.76
C ALA A 3 -3.99 22.91 49.83
N LEU A 4 -4.81 22.66 48.82
CA LEU A 4 -5.38 21.35 48.54
C LEU A 4 -4.68 20.88 47.26
N THR A 5 -3.65 20.05 47.42
CA THR A 5 -3.04 19.31 46.32
C THR A 5 -3.88 18.06 46.08
N ALA A 6 -4.31 17.84 44.84
CA ALA A 6 -5.00 16.63 44.44
C ALA A 6 -4.06 15.79 43.56
N SER A 7 -3.80 14.55 43.97
CA SER A 7 -2.95 13.63 43.23
C SER A 7 -3.62 12.26 43.16
N ALA A 8 -3.69 11.70 41.96
CA ALA A 8 -4.05 10.31 41.69
C ALA A 8 -2.86 9.66 41.00
N ILE A 9 -2.18 8.75 41.71
CA ILE A 9 -1.02 8.01 41.22
C ILE A 9 -1.34 6.52 41.35
N ASP A 10 -1.26 5.81 40.23
CA ASP A 10 -1.37 4.35 40.19
C ASP A 10 -0.08 3.73 39.67
N VAL A 11 0.42 2.71 40.35
CA VAL A 11 1.64 1.96 39.96
C VAL A 11 1.30 0.49 39.96
N GLN A 12 1.33 -0.12 38.78
CA GLN A 12 1.01 -1.53 38.57
C GLN A 12 2.21 -2.24 37.94
N VAL A 13 2.72 -3.28 38.59
CA VAL A 13 3.81 -4.11 38.08
C VAL A 13 3.33 -5.56 38.04
N LEU A 14 3.35 -6.16 36.85
CA LEU A 14 2.96 -7.55 36.63
C LEU A 14 4.18 -8.36 36.19
N THR A 15 4.60 -9.32 37.03
CA THR A 15 5.86 -10.06 36.86
C THR A 15 5.69 -11.53 36.45
N THR A 16 4.50 -12.12 36.61
CA THR A 16 4.18 -13.47 36.11
C THR A 16 2.67 -13.63 36.00
N TYR A 17 2.16 -13.75 34.78
CA TYR A 17 0.77 -14.08 34.51
C TYR A 17 0.67 -14.90 33.22
N ALA A 18 -0.09 -16.00 33.28
CA ALA A 18 -0.52 -16.77 32.12
C ALA A 18 -2.05 -16.81 32.18
N ALA A 19 -2.70 -15.86 31.51
CA ALA A 19 -4.12 -15.95 31.23
C ALA A 19 -4.28 -16.63 29.88
N ASN A 20 -4.87 -17.83 29.92
CA ASN A 20 -5.38 -18.50 28.74
C ASN A 20 -6.90 -18.39 28.80
N SER A 21 -7.50 -17.70 27.82
CA SER A 21 -8.94 -17.79 27.59
C SER A 21 -9.27 -19.16 26.99
N ALA A 22 -10.35 -19.78 27.46
CA ALA A 22 -10.67 -21.18 27.23
C ALA A 22 -11.40 -21.47 25.90
N ASP A 23 -11.35 -22.76 25.53
CA ASP A 23 -12.06 -23.47 24.47
C ASP A 23 -13.57 -23.14 24.45
N ALA A 24 -14.06 -22.56 23.35
CA ALA A 24 -15.44 -22.11 23.23
C ALA A 24 -16.31 -23.21 22.61
N ARG A 25 -17.47 -23.46 23.22
CA ARG A 25 -18.47 -24.38 22.66
C ARG A 25 -19.06 -23.76 21.40
N SER A 26 -19.02 -24.49 20.29
CA SER A 26 -19.64 -24.09 19.02
C SER A 26 -21.14 -23.79 19.21
N SER A 27 -21.63 -22.75 18.53
CA SER A 27 -23.06 -22.51 18.34
C SER A 27 -23.50 -23.27 17.11
N THR A 28 -24.15 -24.42 17.31
CA THR A 28 -24.65 -25.25 16.22
C THR A 28 -26.19 -25.27 16.20
N VAL A 29 -26.78 -24.91 15.07
CA VAL A 29 -28.20 -25.22 14.78
C VAL A 29 -28.21 -26.40 13.84
N HIS A 30 -28.82 -27.51 14.28
CA HIS A 30 -28.94 -28.75 13.50
C HIS A 30 -30.43 -29.07 13.31
N THR A 31 -30.86 -29.27 12.07
CA THR A 31 -32.17 -29.89 11.78
C THR A 31 -32.02 -31.12 10.91
N GLY A 32 -32.38 -32.28 11.48
CA GLY A 32 -32.30 -33.59 10.82
C GLY A 32 -33.55 -33.96 9.99
N GLY A 33 -34.26 -32.97 9.45
CA GLY A 33 -35.56 -33.19 8.80
C GLY A 33 -35.92 -32.09 7.81
N TYR A 34 -36.88 -32.42 6.93
CA TYR A 34 -37.38 -31.58 5.84
C TYR A 34 -37.74 -30.15 6.27
N VAL A 35 -37.12 -29.15 5.66
CA VAL A 35 -37.43 -27.72 5.88
C VAL A 35 -38.29 -27.22 4.72
N ASP A 36 -39.61 -27.24 4.93
CA ASP A 36 -40.64 -26.86 3.94
C ASP A 36 -41.67 -25.89 4.54
N ALA A 37 -42.48 -25.29 3.66
CA ALA A 37 -43.63 -24.45 3.92
C ALA A 37 -43.32 -23.01 4.37
N ASN A 38 -42.35 -22.33 3.73
CA ASN A 38 -41.88 -21.00 4.11
C ASN A 38 -41.22 -20.97 5.50
N GLY A 39 -40.40 -21.98 5.78
CA GLY A 39 -39.62 -22.04 7.01
C GLY A 39 -38.61 -20.90 7.08
N THR A 40 -38.34 -20.40 8.30
CA THR A 40 -37.27 -19.44 8.57
C THR A 40 -36.32 -20.04 9.59
N MET A 41 -35.05 -20.21 9.21
CA MET A 41 -33.97 -20.59 10.09
C MET A 41 -32.99 -19.43 10.20
N VAL A 42 -32.80 -18.93 11.41
CA VAL A 42 -31.98 -17.75 11.66
C VAL A 42 -31.01 -18.09 12.79
N GLN A 43 -29.72 -17.94 12.53
CA GLN A 43 -28.65 -17.95 13.53
C GLN A 43 -27.88 -16.61 13.49
N PRO A 44 -28.51 -15.46 13.78
CA PRO A 44 -27.87 -14.17 13.64
C PRO A 44 -27.31 -13.65 14.97
N GLY A 45 -26.28 -12.80 14.90
CA GLY A 45 -25.86 -12.00 16.06
C GLY A 45 -25.20 -12.78 17.19
N ASN A 46 -24.64 -13.96 16.93
CA ASN A 46 -23.87 -14.69 17.94
C ASN A 46 -22.50 -14.02 18.11
N THR A 47 -22.03 -13.93 19.34
CA THR A 47 -20.68 -13.42 19.65
C THR A 47 -19.91 -14.47 20.44
N LEU A 48 -18.79 -14.91 19.89
CA LEU A 48 -17.78 -15.68 20.60
C LEU A 48 -16.56 -14.80 20.74
N SER A 49 -16.03 -14.67 21.96
CA SER A 49 -14.91 -13.79 22.23
C SER A 49 -13.95 -14.36 23.26
N ALA A 50 -12.66 -14.25 22.99
CA ALA A 50 -11.59 -14.39 23.98
C ALA A 50 -10.96 -13.01 24.21
N SER A 51 -10.76 -12.62 25.47
CA SER A 51 -10.12 -11.36 25.80
C SER A 51 -9.17 -11.50 26.98
N VAL A 52 -7.98 -10.91 26.85
CA VAL A 52 -7.01 -10.76 27.94
C VAL A 52 -6.56 -9.30 28.03
N ILE A 53 -6.51 -8.78 29.26
CA ILE A 53 -5.99 -7.44 29.56
C ILE A 53 -4.97 -7.60 30.68
N GLY A 54 -3.76 -7.07 30.50
CA GLY A 54 -2.69 -7.09 31.49
C GLY A 54 -2.95 -6.09 32.63
N ASN A 55 -2.55 -4.84 32.41
CA ASN A 55 -2.71 -3.74 33.38
C ASN A 55 -3.75 -2.73 32.88
N THR A 56 -4.54 -2.14 33.77
CA THR A 56 -5.49 -1.06 33.43
C THR A 56 -5.41 0.07 34.44
N ALA A 57 -5.28 1.30 33.93
CA ALA A 57 -5.35 2.54 34.70
C ALA A 57 -6.46 3.46 34.16
N ASP A 58 -7.11 4.16 35.08
CA ASP A 58 -8.14 5.18 34.84
C ASP A 58 -8.07 6.19 35.98
N ASN A 59 -7.38 7.30 35.77
CA ASN A 59 -7.20 8.37 36.75
C ASN A 59 -7.88 9.65 36.27
N GLY A 60 -8.68 10.25 37.15
CA GLY A 60 -9.38 11.49 36.84
C GLY A 60 -9.36 12.44 38.03
N ILE A 61 -9.04 13.71 37.77
CA ILE A 61 -9.20 14.81 38.71
C ILE A 61 -10.08 15.86 38.06
N ALA A 62 -11.20 16.18 38.71
CA ALA A 62 -12.07 17.29 38.31
C ALA A 62 -12.11 18.32 39.43
N LEU A 63 -11.61 19.53 39.15
CA LEU A 63 -11.56 20.64 40.09
C LEU A 63 -12.50 21.76 39.64
N SER A 64 -13.42 22.16 40.53
CA SER A 64 -14.34 23.26 40.28
C SER A 64 -14.19 24.32 41.37
N PHE A 65 -13.85 25.54 40.95
CA PHE A 65 -13.64 26.67 41.85
C PHE A 65 -14.44 27.88 41.39
N THR A 66 -14.87 28.72 42.32
CA THR A 66 -15.33 30.07 41.96
C THR A 66 -14.13 30.88 41.43
N ALA A 67 -13.00 30.82 42.15
CA ALA A 67 -11.71 31.33 41.70
C ALA A 67 -10.59 30.52 42.36
N LEU A 68 -9.60 30.13 41.57
CA LEU A 68 -8.36 29.49 42.00
C LEU A 68 -7.25 30.56 41.97
N GLN A 69 -6.84 31.05 43.14
CA GLN A 69 -5.87 32.13 43.29
C GLN A 69 -4.90 31.82 44.44
N GLY A 70 -3.59 31.91 44.20
CA GLY A 70 -2.59 31.74 45.26
C GLY A 70 -1.13 31.66 44.79
N ASP A 71 -0.25 31.75 45.78
CA ASP A 71 1.19 31.63 45.66
C ASP A 71 1.61 30.17 45.90
N ALA A 72 1.91 29.41 44.84
CA ALA A 72 2.61 28.13 44.92
C ALA A 72 4.12 28.42 45.11
N THR A 73 4.50 28.93 46.28
CA THR A 73 5.83 29.52 46.54
C THR A 73 6.95 28.53 46.85
N ALA A 74 6.86 27.27 46.40
CA ALA A 74 7.96 26.32 46.50
C ALA A 74 8.21 25.66 45.13
N ASP A 75 9.48 25.54 44.75
CA ASP A 75 9.94 24.88 43.52
C ASP A 75 9.15 23.57 43.25
N GLY A 76 8.36 23.53 42.17
CA GLY A 76 7.70 22.31 41.68
C GLY A 76 6.35 21.93 42.32
N GLU A 77 5.61 22.84 42.96
CA GLU A 77 4.28 22.50 43.49
C GLU A 77 3.21 22.33 42.39
N VAL A 78 2.77 21.07 42.22
CA VAL A 78 1.66 20.67 41.35
C VAL A 78 0.32 20.85 42.06
N VAL A 79 -0.63 21.55 41.44
CA VAL A 79 -2.00 21.75 41.97
C VAL A 79 -2.87 20.51 41.75
N GLY A 80 -2.80 19.93 40.55
CA GLY A 80 -3.51 18.71 40.18
C GLY A 80 -2.69 17.84 39.24
N ALA A 81 -2.43 16.59 39.63
CA ALA A 81 -1.74 15.62 38.78
C ALA A 81 -2.44 14.26 38.74
N THR A 82 -2.63 13.74 37.54
CA THR A 82 -2.92 12.33 37.29
C THR A 82 -1.69 11.69 36.65
N ALA A 83 -1.19 10.61 37.25
CA ALA A 83 -0.08 9.86 36.66
C ALA A 83 -0.25 8.36 36.84
N ASN A 84 0.24 7.57 35.87
CA ASN A 84 0.42 6.13 36.08
C ASN A 84 1.76 5.62 35.54
N SER A 85 2.26 4.56 36.17
CA SER A 85 3.35 3.73 35.67
C SER A 85 2.89 2.28 35.63
N GLN A 86 2.94 1.67 34.44
CA GLN A 86 2.52 0.28 34.23
C GLN A 86 3.66 -0.50 33.58
N VAL A 87 4.05 -1.61 34.20
CA VAL A 87 5.14 -2.45 33.69
C VAL A 87 4.65 -3.90 33.59
N ILE A 88 4.83 -4.51 32.42
CA ILE A 88 4.74 -5.95 32.20
C ILE A 88 6.16 -6.45 31.92
N GLN A 89 6.63 -7.39 32.74
CA GLN A 89 7.99 -7.91 32.65
C GLN A 89 8.08 -9.41 32.99
N GLY A 90 9.19 -10.05 32.62
CA GLY A 90 9.61 -11.34 33.20
C GLY A 90 9.05 -12.62 32.57
N ALA A 91 9.17 -12.79 31.25
CA ALA A 91 8.66 -13.94 30.48
C ALA A 91 7.15 -14.19 30.64
N SER A 92 6.39 -13.13 30.93
CA SER A 92 4.92 -13.17 30.98
C SER A 92 4.34 -13.40 29.58
N ALA A 93 3.23 -14.13 29.49
CA ALA A 93 2.55 -14.43 28.23
C ALA A 93 1.05 -14.09 28.35
N LEU A 94 0.60 -13.15 27.53
CA LEU A 94 -0.80 -12.77 27.43
C LEU A 94 -1.36 -13.37 26.14
N SER A 95 -2.23 -14.38 26.25
CA SER A 95 -2.82 -15.03 25.07
C SER A 95 -4.34 -15.00 25.11
N ALA A 96 -4.93 -14.40 24.08
CA ALA A 96 -6.33 -14.59 23.74
C ALA A 96 -6.41 -15.57 22.57
N THR A 97 -6.62 -16.85 22.86
CA THR A 97 -6.87 -17.87 21.83
C THR A 97 -8.35 -18.23 21.82
N LEU A 98 -8.97 -18.22 20.64
CA LEU A 98 -10.36 -18.60 20.45
C LEU A 98 -10.47 -19.53 19.23
N VAL A 99 -10.72 -20.81 19.46
CA VAL A 99 -10.99 -21.78 18.40
C VAL A 99 -12.29 -22.50 18.72
N GLY A 100 -13.21 -22.56 17.76
CA GLY A 100 -14.42 -23.35 17.87
C GLY A 100 -14.11 -24.84 17.86
N THR A 101 -14.97 -25.66 18.48
CA THR A 101 -14.83 -27.12 18.39
C THR A 101 -14.81 -27.57 16.92
N GLY A 102 -13.69 -28.15 16.47
CA GLY A 102 -13.51 -28.58 15.08
C GLY A 102 -13.30 -27.45 14.07
N GLY A 103 -13.02 -26.23 14.52
CA GLY A 103 -12.83 -25.06 13.64
C GLY A 103 -14.13 -24.36 13.22
N GLU A 104 -15.27 -24.77 13.76
CA GLU A 104 -16.59 -24.25 13.35
C GLU A 104 -17.29 -23.55 14.54
N PRO A 105 -16.88 -22.32 14.92
CA PRO A 105 -17.50 -21.58 16.03
C PRO A 105 -19.00 -21.31 15.86
N VAL A 106 -19.46 -21.14 14.61
CA VAL A 106 -20.87 -20.96 14.26
C VAL A 106 -21.17 -21.83 13.05
N LYS A 107 -22.10 -22.77 13.22
CA LYS A 107 -22.52 -23.68 12.15
C LYS A 107 -24.04 -23.81 12.10
N THR A 108 -24.60 -23.54 10.94
CA THR A 108 -25.96 -23.96 10.59
C THR A 108 -25.88 -25.20 9.72
N TYR A 109 -26.57 -26.28 10.12
CA TYR A 109 -26.52 -27.58 9.44
C TYR A 109 -27.91 -28.13 9.17
N ILE A 110 -28.19 -28.41 7.90
CA ILE A 110 -29.46 -28.98 7.42
C ILE A 110 -29.14 -30.19 6.54
N ASP A 111 -29.51 -31.39 6.98
CA ASP A 111 -29.16 -32.66 6.30
C ASP A 111 -30.19 -33.14 5.26
N SER A 112 -31.19 -32.31 4.96
CA SER A 112 -32.40 -32.66 4.19
C SER A 112 -32.72 -31.58 3.13
N GLU A 113 -33.74 -31.82 2.30
CA GLU A 113 -34.21 -30.84 1.30
C GLU A 113 -34.67 -29.52 1.96
N VAL A 114 -34.41 -28.41 1.24
CA VAL A 114 -34.78 -27.04 1.65
C VAL A 114 -35.67 -26.44 0.56
N ILE A 115 -36.95 -26.21 0.88
CA ILE A 115 -37.93 -25.73 -0.10
C ILE A 115 -38.65 -24.49 0.42
N GLY A 116 -38.69 -23.44 -0.41
CA GLY A 116 -39.45 -22.23 -0.12
C GLY A 116 -38.96 -21.43 1.10
N SER A 117 -37.74 -21.67 1.59
CA SER A 117 -37.34 -21.29 2.96
C SER A 117 -36.26 -20.20 2.99
N THR A 118 -36.15 -19.52 4.12
CA THR A 118 -35.11 -18.51 4.38
C THR A 118 -34.14 -19.01 5.45
N ILE A 119 -32.85 -19.10 5.13
CA ILE A 119 -31.79 -19.53 6.05
C ILE A 119 -30.79 -18.39 6.18
N THR A 120 -30.46 -17.97 7.40
CA THR A 120 -29.47 -16.92 7.63
C THR A 120 -28.49 -17.25 8.75
N THR A 121 -27.19 -17.19 8.45
CA THR A 121 -26.08 -17.27 9.42
C THR A 121 -25.27 -15.99 9.30
N SER A 122 -25.86 -14.89 9.73
CA SER A 122 -25.38 -13.53 9.43
C SER A 122 -25.13 -12.71 10.70
N TYR A 123 -24.35 -11.63 10.62
CA TYR A 123 -24.09 -10.74 11.76
C TYR A 123 -23.39 -11.42 12.96
N ASN A 124 -22.71 -12.55 12.76
CA ASN A 124 -21.99 -13.23 13.83
C ASN A 124 -20.58 -12.63 14.01
N THR A 125 -20.05 -12.68 15.23
CA THR A 125 -18.74 -12.16 15.57
C THR A 125 -17.90 -13.21 16.30
N VAL A 126 -16.68 -13.44 15.84
CA VAL A 126 -15.66 -14.27 16.49
C VAL A 126 -14.44 -13.40 16.73
N ALA A 127 -14.10 -13.11 17.98
CA ALA A 127 -13.10 -12.11 18.32
C ALA A 127 -12.07 -12.60 19.35
N ALA A 128 -10.78 -12.48 19.04
CA ALA A 128 -9.68 -12.66 19.97
C ALA A 128 -9.03 -11.29 20.23
N SER A 129 -8.95 -10.86 21.49
CA SER A 129 -8.36 -9.56 21.86
C SER A 129 -7.36 -9.69 23.00
N ALA A 130 -6.13 -9.25 22.78
CA ALA A 130 -5.10 -9.18 23.80
C ALA A 130 -4.60 -7.75 23.95
N ILE A 131 -4.66 -7.21 25.18
CA ILE A 131 -4.11 -5.88 25.51
C ILE A 131 -3.14 -6.01 26.69
N GLY A 132 -1.94 -5.46 26.56
CA GLY A 132 -0.93 -5.41 27.61
C GLY A 132 -1.25 -4.32 28.64
N ASN A 133 -0.50 -3.22 28.60
CA ASN A 133 -0.73 -2.05 29.44
C ASN A 133 -1.78 -1.13 28.78
N ARG A 134 -2.77 -0.70 29.57
CA ARG A 134 -3.83 0.18 29.09
C ARG A 134 -4.11 1.30 30.07
N THR A 135 -4.04 2.54 29.61
CA THR A 135 -4.54 3.73 30.31
C THR A 135 -5.74 4.25 29.53
N THR A 136 -6.93 4.08 30.10
CA THR A 136 -8.18 4.52 29.45
C THR A 136 -8.38 6.02 29.55
N ALA A 137 -7.94 6.62 30.66
CA ALA A 137 -7.90 8.05 30.87
C ALA A 137 -6.90 8.39 31.99
N ASN A 138 -6.06 9.39 31.76
CA ASN A 138 -5.41 10.20 32.79
C ASN A 138 -5.81 11.64 32.55
N THR A 139 -6.80 12.13 33.28
CA THR A 139 -7.43 13.42 32.98
C THR A 139 -7.39 14.39 34.15
N VAL A 140 -6.96 15.62 33.89
CA VAL A 140 -7.09 16.75 34.81
C VAL A 140 -8.01 17.79 34.18
N THR A 141 -9.18 18.02 34.77
CA THR A 141 -10.14 19.04 34.33
C THR A 141 -10.28 20.12 35.40
N VAL A 142 -10.11 21.38 35.01
CA VAL A 142 -10.18 22.53 35.92
C VAL A 142 -11.18 23.54 35.39
N SER A 143 -12.24 23.80 36.14
CA SER A 143 -13.20 24.86 35.85
C SER A 143 -13.13 25.93 36.94
N ALA A 144 -12.70 27.13 36.56
CA ALA A 144 -12.71 28.29 37.44
C ALA A 144 -13.10 29.56 36.69
N THR A 145 -13.65 30.56 37.39
CA THR A 145 -13.83 31.91 36.80
C THR A 145 -12.47 32.58 36.56
N ASN A 146 -11.52 32.35 37.47
CA ASN A 146 -10.12 32.78 37.34
C ASN A 146 -9.23 31.65 37.87
N ALA A 147 -8.17 31.30 37.13
CA ALA A 147 -7.13 30.36 37.55
C ALA A 147 -5.77 31.09 37.47
N VAL A 148 -5.37 31.72 38.58
CA VAL A 148 -4.17 32.57 38.66
C VAL A 148 -3.25 32.02 39.75
N LEU A 149 -2.14 31.41 39.33
CA LEU A 149 -1.12 30.83 40.20
C LEU A 149 0.14 31.70 40.15
N ALA A 150 0.96 31.69 41.22
CA ALA A 150 2.17 32.51 41.30
C ALA A 150 3.04 32.46 40.02
N SER A 151 3.59 33.62 39.68
CA SER A 151 4.50 33.82 38.55
C SER A 151 5.76 32.94 38.67
N GLY A 152 6.18 32.32 37.56
CA GLY A 152 7.46 31.61 37.43
C GLY A 152 7.38 30.09 37.28
N ILE A 153 6.20 29.47 37.39
CA ILE A 153 6.03 28.02 37.11
C ILE A 153 5.73 27.84 35.62
N THR A 154 6.76 27.54 34.83
CA THR A 154 6.63 27.11 33.43
C THR A 154 6.40 25.61 33.33
N ALA A 155 5.85 25.15 32.21
CA ALA A 155 5.75 23.74 31.90
C ALA A 155 7.10 23.24 31.39
N THR A 156 7.69 22.31 32.11
CA THR A 156 8.90 21.59 31.68
C THR A 156 8.60 20.11 31.68
N THR A 157 8.95 19.44 30.59
CA THR A 157 8.95 17.99 30.52
C THR A 157 10.29 17.53 30.02
N SER A 158 10.80 16.42 30.56
CA SER A 158 11.98 15.77 30.04
C SER A 158 11.76 14.27 30.07
N THR A 159 12.05 13.64 28.94
CA THR A 159 12.09 12.19 28.80
C THR A 159 13.50 11.77 28.42
N ASP A 160 14.11 10.94 29.25
CA ASP A 160 15.38 10.27 28.92
C ASP A 160 15.09 9.13 27.94
N LEU A 161 15.66 9.19 26.74
CA LEU A 161 15.39 8.22 25.68
C LEU A 161 16.12 6.88 25.91
N LEU A 162 17.05 6.81 26.86
CA LEU A 162 17.81 5.60 27.21
C LEU A 162 17.23 4.90 28.44
N THR A 163 16.76 5.66 29.43
CA THR A 163 16.22 5.09 30.67
C THR A 163 14.70 5.05 30.73
N GLY A 164 14.01 5.82 29.88
CA GLY A 164 12.55 5.95 29.89
C GLY A 164 12.01 6.81 31.03
N ASP A 165 12.90 7.48 31.78
CA ASP A 165 12.50 8.33 32.91
C ASP A 165 11.72 9.55 32.39
N VAL A 166 10.48 9.70 32.86
CA VAL A 166 9.62 10.86 32.55
C VAL A 166 9.58 11.81 33.73
N THR A 167 9.92 13.06 33.47
CA THR A 167 9.71 14.17 34.40
C THR A 167 8.76 15.18 33.77
N ALA A 168 7.76 15.62 34.52
CA ALA A 168 6.81 16.65 34.10
C ALA A 168 6.54 17.59 35.27
N SER A 169 6.80 18.88 35.07
CA SER A 169 6.61 19.94 36.05
C SER A 169 5.72 21.02 35.45
N ALA A 170 4.53 21.17 36.01
CA ALA A 170 3.58 22.25 35.70
C ALA A 170 2.55 22.34 36.84
N ALA A 171 1.71 23.38 36.83
CA ALA A 171 0.61 23.46 37.80
C ALA A 171 -0.41 22.31 37.64
N PHE A 172 -0.65 21.86 36.40
CA PHE A 172 -1.52 20.73 36.09
C PHE A 172 -0.81 19.73 35.19
N VAL A 173 -0.80 18.45 35.58
CA VAL A 173 -0.05 17.40 34.87
C VAL A 173 -0.91 16.18 34.61
N ALA A 174 -0.89 15.67 33.39
CA ALA A 174 -1.33 14.31 33.07
C ALA A 174 -0.16 13.53 32.47
N ALA A 175 0.21 12.40 33.07
CA ALA A 175 1.36 11.63 32.59
C ALA A 175 1.15 10.11 32.62
N SER A 176 1.69 9.41 31.63
CA SER A 176 1.77 7.94 31.63
C SER A 176 3.15 7.45 31.23
N SER A 177 3.64 6.44 31.94
CA SER A 177 4.74 5.58 31.52
C SER A 177 4.25 4.13 31.42
N GLN A 178 4.45 3.49 30.28
CA GLN A 178 4.10 2.09 30.05
C GLN A 178 5.26 1.33 29.43
N GLU A 179 5.68 0.25 30.07
CA GLU A 179 6.78 -0.59 29.60
C GLU A 179 6.32 -2.04 29.43
N PHE A 180 6.65 -2.63 28.27
CA PHE A 180 6.42 -4.04 27.95
C PHE A 180 7.75 -4.71 27.63
N GLN A 181 8.30 -5.44 28.60
CA GLN A 181 9.68 -5.92 28.55
C GLN A 181 9.78 -7.45 28.67
N ASP A 182 10.52 -8.10 27.78
CA ASP A 182 10.76 -9.56 27.81
C ASP A 182 9.48 -10.39 28.03
N ALA A 183 8.38 -9.99 27.38
CA ALA A 183 7.07 -10.62 27.45
C ALA A 183 6.53 -10.88 26.04
N THR A 184 5.45 -11.67 25.94
CA THR A 184 4.75 -11.94 24.69
C THR A 184 3.25 -11.66 24.82
N ILE A 185 2.65 -11.20 23.73
CA ILE A 185 1.22 -10.97 23.63
C ILE A 185 0.71 -11.50 22.29
N SER A 186 -0.34 -12.32 22.32
CA SER A 186 -0.88 -12.97 21.13
C SER A 186 -2.41 -13.01 21.15
N ALA A 187 -3.02 -12.65 20.02
CA ALA A 187 -4.43 -12.89 19.74
C ALA A 187 -4.54 -13.89 18.59
N SER A 188 -5.09 -15.07 18.85
CA SER A 188 -5.10 -16.17 17.87
C SER A 188 -6.49 -16.75 17.70
N GLN A 189 -6.88 -17.00 16.45
CA GLN A 189 -7.98 -17.91 16.10
C GLN A 189 -7.48 -19.25 15.56
N VAL A 190 -6.18 -19.50 15.64
CA VAL A 190 -5.53 -20.75 15.25
C VAL A 190 -5.31 -21.62 16.48
N ASP A 191 -5.53 -22.92 16.33
CA ASP A 191 -5.34 -23.88 17.41
C ASP A 191 -3.87 -24.03 17.80
N THR A 192 -3.61 -24.59 18.98
CA THR A 192 -2.24 -24.77 19.48
C THR A 192 -1.38 -25.69 18.60
N GLY A 193 -2.01 -26.49 17.74
CA GLY A 193 -1.34 -27.36 16.77
C GLY A 193 -0.96 -26.67 15.45
N GLY A 194 -1.51 -25.47 15.17
CA GLY A 194 -1.32 -24.79 13.88
C GLY A 194 -2.00 -25.49 12.71
N THR A 195 -3.05 -26.27 12.97
CA THR A 195 -3.73 -27.15 12.01
C THR A 195 -5.18 -26.77 11.74
N VAL A 196 -5.82 -26.03 12.64
CA VAL A 196 -7.23 -25.65 12.54
C VAL A 196 -7.42 -24.19 12.95
N SER A 197 -8.25 -23.45 12.22
CA SER A 197 -8.75 -22.13 12.62
C SER A 197 -10.27 -22.04 12.43
N ASN A 198 -10.84 -20.83 12.49
CA ASN A 198 -12.28 -20.61 12.61
C ASN A 198 -12.94 -20.30 11.27
N THR A 199 -13.93 -21.09 10.91
CA THR A 199 -14.83 -20.88 9.78
C THR A 199 -16.26 -20.71 10.29
N ILE A 200 -17.01 -19.78 9.70
CA ILE A 200 -18.45 -19.70 9.88
C ILE A 200 -19.08 -20.40 8.68
N ASP A 201 -19.73 -21.54 8.94
CA ASP A 201 -20.25 -22.42 7.90
C ASP A 201 -21.79 -22.48 7.94
N THR A 202 -22.38 -22.52 6.75
CA THR A 202 -23.77 -22.91 6.56
C THR A 202 -23.81 -24.08 5.60
N GLU A 203 -24.08 -25.25 6.14
CA GLU A 203 -24.13 -26.49 5.40
C GLU A 203 -25.59 -26.88 5.13
N ILE A 204 -25.89 -27.11 3.86
CA ILE A 204 -27.23 -27.47 3.38
C ILE A 204 -27.19 -28.74 2.53
N GLY A 205 -28.20 -29.59 2.71
CA GLY A 205 -28.41 -30.79 1.93
C GLY A 205 -27.75 -32.05 2.50
N GLY A 206 -28.04 -33.17 1.82
CA GLY A 206 -27.52 -34.52 2.04
C GLY A 206 -27.74 -35.35 0.78
N ASP A 207 -27.22 -36.57 0.71
CA ASP A 207 -27.28 -37.42 -0.51
C ASP A 207 -28.69 -37.48 -1.12
N GLY A 208 -28.86 -36.88 -2.30
CA GLY A 208 -30.12 -36.86 -3.06
C GLY A 208 -31.11 -35.74 -2.71
N ALA A 209 -30.73 -34.78 -1.86
CA ALA A 209 -31.55 -33.61 -1.54
C ALA A 209 -31.46 -32.51 -2.62
N SER A 210 -32.44 -31.59 -2.61
CA SER A 210 -32.46 -30.38 -3.45
C SER A 210 -32.82 -29.15 -2.60
N THR A 211 -32.22 -28.02 -2.96
CA THR A 211 -32.57 -26.68 -2.50
C THR A 211 -33.37 -25.98 -3.59
N THR A 212 -34.64 -25.66 -3.32
CA THR A 212 -35.55 -25.10 -4.32
C THR A 212 -36.30 -23.87 -3.78
N ILE A 213 -36.41 -22.79 -4.56
CA ILE A 213 -37.17 -21.56 -4.20
C ILE A 213 -36.75 -21.02 -2.81
N SER A 214 -35.46 -21.06 -2.49
CA SER A 214 -34.97 -20.71 -1.14
C SER A 214 -34.01 -19.53 -1.17
N SER A 215 -33.88 -18.84 -0.03
CA SER A 215 -32.95 -17.72 0.16
C SER A 215 -32.01 -18.04 1.32
N ILE A 216 -30.72 -18.10 1.04
CA ILE A 216 -29.68 -18.55 1.96
C ILE A 216 -28.61 -17.46 2.04
N ALA A 217 -28.36 -16.93 3.23
CA ALA A 217 -27.42 -15.82 3.42
C ALA A 217 -26.48 -16.03 4.61
N THR A 218 -25.17 -16.01 4.34
CA THR A 218 -24.07 -15.90 5.31
C THR A 218 -23.39 -14.54 5.13
N ALA A 219 -24.02 -13.51 5.68
CA ALA A 219 -23.62 -12.13 5.43
C ALA A 219 -23.19 -11.37 6.69
N GLN A 220 -22.35 -10.35 6.52
CA GLN A 220 -21.96 -9.42 7.58
C GLN A 220 -21.39 -10.08 8.84
N ASN A 221 -20.74 -11.23 8.70
CA ASN A 221 -20.03 -11.86 9.79
C ASN A 221 -18.63 -11.23 9.96
N THR A 222 -18.09 -11.27 11.17
CA THR A 222 -16.78 -10.67 11.50
C THR A 222 -15.92 -11.66 12.27
N LEU A 223 -14.74 -11.98 11.74
CA LEU A 223 -13.67 -12.67 12.47
C LEU A 223 -12.55 -11.65 12.74
N SER A 224 -12.10 -11.53 13.99
CA SER A 224 -11.06 -10.57 14.37
C SER A 224 -10.05 -11.14 15.37
N ALA A 225 -8.78 -10.76 15.21
CA ALA A 225 -7.69 -11.03 16.14
C ALA A 225 -6.89 -9.74 16.33
N THR A 226 -6.87 -9.19 17.54
CA THR A 226 -6.23 -7.89 17.83
C THR A 226 -5.29 -7.99 19.03
N ALA A 227 -4.03 -7.61 18.85
CA ALA A 227 -3.04 -7.52 19.91
C ALA A 227 -2.53 -6.07 20.07
N THR A 228 -2.48 -5.55 21.29
CA THR A 228 -1.91 -4.22 21.60
C THR A 228 -1.04 -4.27 22.83
N ALA A 229 0.27 -3.95 22.73
CA ALA A 229 1.17 -4.01 23.88
C ALA A 229 0.93 -2.88 24.88
N ASN A 230 0.96 -1.62 24.42
CA ASN A 230 0.77 -0.43 25.24
C ASN A 230 -0.24 0.54 24.61
N SER A 231 -1.21 1.02 25.39
CA SER A 231 -2.19 2.03 24.97
C SER A 231 -2.40 3.07 26.06
N ALA A 232 -2.30 4.36 25.73
CA ALA A 232 -2.47 5.45 26.68
C ALA A 232 -3.32 6.62 26.15
N SER A 233 -4.13 7.18 27.04
CA SER A 233 -4.94 8.37 26.82
C SER A 233 -4.72 9.37 27.95
N ASN A 234 -4.10 10.51 27.66
CA ASN A 234 -3.78 11.56 28.63
C ASN A 234 -4.42 12.90 28.23
N GLY A 235 -4.95 13.62 29.21
CA GLY A 235 -5.72 14.83 28.98
C GLY A 235 -5.54 15.89 30.07
N VAL A 236 -5.32 17.14 29.69
CA VAL A 236 -5.47 18.29 30.59
C VAL A 236 -6.43 19.31 29.95
N PHE A 237 -7.43 19.74 30.71
CA PHE A 237 -8.47 20.65 30.25
C PHE A 237 -8.60 21.80 31.25
N LEU A 238 -8.19 23.01 30.85
CA LEU A 238 -8.18 24.20 31.70
C LEU A 238 -9.19 25.23 31.21
N GLY A 239 -10.17 25.54 32.06
CA GLY A 239 -11.16 26.58 31.82
C GLY A 239 -12.31 26.17 30.91
N THR A 240 -13.13 27.15 30.58
CA THR A 240 -14.32 27.09 29.71
C THR A 240 -14.51 28.46 29.06
N ASP A 241 -15.48 28.62 28.16
CA ASP A 241 -15.84 29.93 27.59
C ASP A 241 -16.23 30.98 28.65
N ALA A 242 -16.62 30.55 29.86
CA ALA A 242 -16.95 31.42 30.97
C ALA A 242 -15.73 31.80 31.86
N THR A 243 -14.56 31.20 31.61
CA THR A 243 -13.33 31.50 32.34
C THR A 243 -12.77 32.84 31.87
N SER A 244 -12.56 33.77 32.81
CA SER A 244 -12.05 35.11 32.51
C SER A 244 -10.54 35.07 32.27
N THR A 245 -9.78 34.54 33.24
CA THR A 245 -8.31 34.61 33.18
C THR A 245 -7.67 33.29 33.58
N ILE A 246 -6.70 32.85 32.78
CA ILE A 246 -5.80 31.73 33.08
C ILE A 246 -4.36 32.27 33.10
N GLN A 247 -3.70 32.09 34.24
CA GLN A 247 -2.28 32.26 34.46
C GLN A 247 -1.80 31.03 35.24
N ALA A 248 -1.61 29.92 34.53
CA ALA A 248 -1.23 28.62 35.06
C ALA A 248 -0.55 27.81 33.96
N SER A 249 0.39 26.94 34.31
CA SER A 249 1.05 26.04 33.37
C SER A 249 0.41 24.66 33.34
N SER A 250 0.54 23.96 32.22
CA SER A 250 0.12 22.56 32.13
C SER A 250 1.02 21.72 31.24
N ALA A 251 1.17 20.45 31.60
CA ALA A 251 1.96 19.49 30.85
C ALA A 251 1.18 18.18 30.65
N VAL A 252 1.27 17.62 29.45
CA VAL A 252 0.91 16.23 29.16
C VAL A 252 2.18 15.51 28.73
N ALA A 253 2.51 14.39 29.39
CA ALA A 253 3.71 13.62 29.07
C ALA A 253 3.39 12.13 28.92
N ASN A 254 3.76 11.55 27.78
CA ASN A 254 3.59 10.12 27.54
C ASN A 254 4.92 9.46 27.17
N TYR A 255 5.21 8.33 27.81
CA TYR A 255 6.27 7.42 27.44
C TYR A 255 5.72 6.00 27.30
N GLN A 256 6.02 5.35 26.18
CA GLN A 256 5.71 3.94 25.96
C GLN A 256 6.90 3.22 25.34
N ASP A 257 7.26 2.06 25.89
CA ASP A 257 8.38 1.28 25.40
C ASP A 257 8.04 -0.21 25.33
N VAL A 258 8.50 -0.85 24.27
CA VAL A 258 8.34 -2.29 24.02
C VAL A 258 9.69 -2.86 23.63
N VAL A 259 10.28 -3.68 24.48
CA VAL A 259 11.58 -4.30 24.23
C VAL A 259 11.51 -5.79 24.57
N THR A 260 11.78 -6.65 23.60
CA THR A 260 11.70 -8.10 23.78
C THR A 260 12.59 -8.80 22.79
N THR A 261 13.15 -9.94 23.20
CA THR A 261 13.98 -10.80 22.35
C THR A 261 13.23 -12.02 21.83
N ALA A 262 11.95 -12.16 22.19
CA ALA A 262 11.11 -13.23 21.69
C ALA A 262 10.73 -12.97 20.22
N ALA A 263 10.82 -14.00 19.39
CA ALA A 263 10.22 -13.98 18.06
C ALA A 263 8.69 -13.85 18.18
N ASP A 264 8.06 -13.15 17.23
CA ASP A 264 6.62 -12.93 17.14
C ASP A 264 6.01 -12.39 18.45
N ALA A 265 6.76 -11.54 19.14
CA ALA A 265 6.43 -11.13 20.50
C ALA A 265 5.07 -10.44 20.61
N ILE A 266 4.63 -9.76 19.55
CA ILE A 266 3.30 -9.20 19.44
C ILE A 266 2.67 -9.76 18.16
N SER A 267 1.69 -10.65 18.32
CA SER A 267 1.12 -11.39 17.19
C SER A 267 -0.40 -11.38 17.14
N ALA A 268 -0.94 -11.35 15.92
CA ALA A 268 -2.34 -11.63 15.62
C ALA A 268 -2.41 -12.68 14.50
N SER A 269 -3.16 -13.76 14.70
CA SER A 269 -3.28 -14.82 13.69
C SER A 269 -4.72 -15.30 13.48
N ILE A 270 -5.11 -15.44 12.21
CA ILE A 270 -6.36 -16.07 11.78
C ILE A 270 -6.04 -16.95 10.58
N GLY A 271 -6.55 -18.19 10.57
CA GLY A 271 -6.41 -19.09 9.43
C GLY A 271 -5.17 -19.95 9.41
N VAL A 272 -5.25 -20.97 8.56
CA VAL A 272 -4.14 -21.82 8.15
C VAL A 272 -4.16 -21.85 6.62
N LEU A 273 -3.00 -21.66 5.99
CA LEU A 273 -2.88 -21.64 4.53
C LEU A 273 -3.38 -22.94 3.90
N GLY A 274 -4.08 -22.77 2.79
CA GLY A 274 -4.51 -23.83 1.89
C GLY A 274 -3.39 -24.32 0.97
N THR A 275 -3.78 -24.92 -0.15
CA THR A 275 -2.85 -25.32 -1.22
C THR A 275 -3.46 -25.02 -2.57
N ASP A 276 -2.70 -24.41 -3.48
CA ASP A 276 -3.16 -24.08 -4.82
C ASP A 276 -3.59 -25.31 -5.63
N ALA A 277 -4.48 -25.09 -6.62
CA ALA A 277 -4.78 -26.10 -7.61
C ALA A 277 -3.56 -26.37 -8.50
N VAL A 278 -3.27 -27.64 -8.74
CA VAL A 278 -2.24 -28.08 -9.69
C VAL A 278 -2.94 -28.57 -10.95
N PRO A 279 -2.79 -27.93 -12.12
CA PRO A 279 -3.40 -28.42 -13.35
C PRO A 279 -2.81 -29.76 -13.80
N SER A 280 -3.58 -30.50 -14.61
CA SER A 280 -3.05 -31.64 -15.33
C SER A 280 -2.01 -31.17 -16.35
N TYR A 281 -0.93 -31.94 -16.54
CA TYR A 281 0.15 -31.60 -17.46
C TYR A 281 0.48 -32.78 -18.36
N THR A 282 0.66 -32.53 -19.65
CA THR A 282 1.24 -33.50 -20.58
C THR A 282 2.29 -32.85 -21.49
N SER A 283 3.43 -33.51 -21.68
CA SER A 283 4.45 -33.08 -22.65
C SER A 283 4.99 -34.27 -23.45
N GLY A 284 5.47 -34.01 -24.67
CA GLY A 284 6.15 -34.99 -25.53
C GLY A 284 7.69 -34.97 -25.45
N ASN A 285 8.30 -34.16 -24.57
CA ASN A 285 9.75 -34.07 -24.42
C ASN A 285 10.35 -35.42 -23.96
N GLY A 286 11.57 -35.74 -24.41
CA GLY A 286 12.16 -37.05 -24.17
C GLY A 286 13.68 -37.09 -24.32
N THR A 287 14.27 -38.21 -23.90
CA THR A 287 15.72 -38.39 -23.83
C THR A 287 16.25 -39.32 -24.91
N THR A 288 17.52 -39.16 -25.26
CA THR A 288 18.27 -40.25 -25.90
C THR A 288 18.60 -41.34 -24.86
N ALA A 289 18.94 -42.54 -25.34
CA ALA A 289 19.36 -43.64 -24.46
C ALA A 289 20.58 -43.25 -23.60
N SER A 290 20.53 -43.58 -22.31
CA SER A 290 21.61 -43.34 -21.35
C SER A 290 22.87 -44.20 -21.61
N ALA A 291 23.93 -43.96 -20.84
CA ALA A 291 25.06 -44.90 -20.76
C ALA A 291 24.63 -46.23 -20.11
N LEU A 292 25.36 -47.31 -20.45
CA LEU A 292 25.11 -48.64 -19.91
C LEU A 292 25.16 -48.62 -18.38
N GLY A 293 24.10 -49.09 -17.75
CA GLY A 293 23.93 -49.14 -16.31
C GLY A 293 23.27 -50.44 -15.85
N THR A 294 22.80 -50.44 -14.61
CA THR A 294 22.02 -51.52 -14.04
C THR A 294 20.65 -50.95 -13.68
N TYR A 295 19.66 -51.24 -14.52
CA TYR A 295 18.29 -50.76 -14.33
C TYR A 295 17.33 -51.93 -14.25
N SER A 296 16.30 -51.82 -13.43
CA SER A 296 15.20 -52.80 -13.38
C SER A 296 13.88 -52.04 -13.28
N TYR A 297 12.91 -52.42 -14.12
CA TYR A 297 11.58 -51.81 -14.13
C TYR A 297 10.50 -52.85 -13.95
N ASN A 298 9.64 -52.65 -12.96
CA ASN A 298 8.45 -53.45 -12.75
C ASN A 298 7.23 -52.68 -13.27
N SER A 299 6.73 -53.06 -14.44
CA SER A 299 5.57 -52.42 -15.07
C SER A 299 4.26 -52.60 -14.30
N GLY A 300 4.14 -53.61 -13.42
CA GLY A 300 2.95 -53.83 -12.60
C GLY A 300 2.84 -52.90 -11.38
N THR A 301 3.96 -52.31 -10.95
CA THR A 301 4.02 -51.35 -9.84
C THR A 301 4.59 -49.98 -10.26
N GLY A 302 4.94 -49.84 -11.54
CA GLY A 302 5.70 -48.72 -12.13
C GLY A 302 6.97 -48.35 -11.36
N SER A 303 7.61 -49.33 -10.73
CA SER A 303 8.81 -49.13 -9.92
C SER A 303 10.07 -49.28 -10.77
N LEU A 304 10.88 -48.22 -10.84
CA LEU A 304 12.18 -48.18 -11.48
C LEU A 304 13.30 -48.22 -10.43
N THR A 305 14.14 -49.25 -10.45
CA THR A 305 15.36 -49.34 -9.65
C THR A 305 16.58 -48.98 -10.48
N VAL A 306 17.39 -48.05 -9.97
CA VAL A 306 18.63 -47.56 -10.58
C VAL A 306 19.81 -47.93 -9.68
N GLY A 307 20.72 -48.77 -10.19
CA GLY A 307 21.82 -49.32 -9.39
C GLY A 307 22.99 -48.35 -9.13
N ALA A 308 23.21 -47.37 -10.01
CA ALA A 308 24.22 -46.33 -9.85
C ALA A 308 23.72 -45.02 -10.47
N SER A 309 24.14 -43.89 -9.91
CA SER A 309 23.74 -42.57 -10.39
C SER A 309 23.99 -42.42 -11.90
N THR A 310 22.99 -41.97 -12.64
CA THR A 310 22.97 -41.90 -14.10
C THR A 310 22.49 -40.54 -14.56
N THR A 311 23.05 -40.02 -15.65
CA THR A 311 22.61 -38.77 -16.26
C THR A 311 21.85 -39.04 -17.56
N LEU A 312 20.67 -38.45 -17.70
CA LEU A 312 19.89 -38.42 -18.92
C LEU A 312 20.02 -37.05 -19.61
N THR A 313 19.99 -37.06 -20.94
CA THR A 313 20.00 -35.84 -21.76
C THR A 313 18.74 -35.77 -22.62
N PHE A 314 17.97 -34.71 -22.42
CA PHE A 314 16.74 -34.39 -23.14
C PHE A 314 17.03 -33.69 -24.47
N GLY A 315 16.17 -33.93 -25.47
CA GLY A 315 16.27 -33.31 -26.80
C GLY A 315 15.99 -31.81 -26.80
N SER A 316 15.24 -31.33 -25.81
CA SER A 316 14.91 -29.92 -25.59
C SER A 316 15.14 -29.55 -24.12
N PRO A 317 15.45 -28.27 -23.79
CA PRO A 317 15.50 -27.80 -22.41
C PRO A 317 14.20 -28.13 -21.67
N LEU A 318 14.31 -28.57 -20.42
CA LEU A 318 13.16 -28.91 -19.59
C LEU A 318 12.30 -27.68 -19.30
N THR A 319 10.99 -27.84 -19.35
CA THR A 319 10.05 -26.86 -18.80
C THR A 319 10.06 -26.89 -17.26
N ALA A 320 9.43 -25.91 -16.61
CA ALA A 320 9.28 -25.88 -15.16
C ALA A 320 8.50 -27.10 -14.64
N ASP A 321 7.40 -27.46 -15.32
CA ASP A 321 6.60 -28.65 -14.98
C ASP A 321 7.34 -29.96 -15.19
N GLU A 322 8.11 -30.08 -16.28
CA GLU A 322 8.94 -31.26 -16.52
C GLU A 322 9.99 -31.41 -15.43
N ALA A 323 10.67 -30.33 -15.06
CA ALA A 323 11.62 -30.35 -13.96
C ALA A 323 10.93 -30.72 -12.62
N ALA A 324 9.76 -30.15 -12.34
CA ALA A 324 8.98 -30.42 -11.13
C ALA A 324 8.54 -31.89 -11.02
N ILE A 325 8.04 -32.47 -12.11
CA ILE A 325 7.66 -33.89 -12.18
C ILE A 325 8.87 -34.77 -11.86
N LEU A 326 10.04 -34.49 -12.47
CA LEU A 326 11.26 -35.27 -12.22
C LEU A 326 11.80 -35.09 -10.80
N THR A 327 11.74 -33.89 -10.24
CA THR A 327 12.10 -33.67 -8.83
C THR A 327 11.13 -34.36 -7.87
N GLY A 328 9.84 -34.42 -8.20
CA GLY A 328 8.83 -35.17 -7.44
C GLY A 328 9.09 -36.68 -7.46
N LEU A 329 9.71 -37.19 -8.53
CA LEU A 329 10.22 -38.56 -8.61
C LEU A 329 11.53 -38.77 -7.83
N GLY A 330 12.12 -37.72 -7.23
CA GLY A 330 13.39 -37.78 -6.51
C GLY A 330 14.63 -37.70 -7.42
N TRP A 331 14.48 -37.21 -8.65
CA TRP A 331 15.58 -36.98 -9.59
C TRP A 331 16.07 -35.53 -9.50
N THR A 332 17.32 -35.27 -9.89
CA THR A 332 17.87 -33.92 -9.92
C THR A 332 17.67 -33.31 -11.30
N ALA A 333 16.64 -32.47 -11.44
CA ALA A 333 16.28 -31.76 -12.66
C ALA A 333 16.19 -30.24 -12.41
N THR A 334 16.44 -29.44 -13.44
CA THR A 334 16.36 -27.98 -13.37
C THR A 334 15.73 -27.47 -14.66
N ALA A 335 14.75 -26.58 -14.56
CA ALA A 335 14.13 -25.94 -15.73
C ALA A 335 15.19 -25.22 -16.58
N GLY A 336 15.06 -25.27 -17.90
CA GLY A 336 16.03 -24.71 -18.86
C GLY A 336 17.30 -25.55 -19.04
N SER A 337 17.52 -26.60 -18.24
CA SER A 337 18.59 -27.59 -18.46
C SER A 337 18.11 -28.70 -19.40
N THR A 338 19.02 -29.28 -20.18
CA THR A 338 18.78 -30.53 -20.92
C THR A 338 19.26 -31.76 -20.16
N SER A 339 19.91 -31.59 -19.01
CA SER A 339 20.56 -32.67 -18.26
C SER A 339 19.84 -32.94 -16.94
N VAL A 340 19.52 -34.21 -16.69
CA VAL A 340 18.89 -34.69 -15.45
C VAL A 340 19.71 -35.82 -14.85
N THR A 341 19.94 -35.79 -13.55
CA THR A 341 20.63 -36.89 -12.86
C THR A 341 19.63 -37.70 -12.06
N ILE A 342 19.61 -39.01 -12.29
CA ILE A 342 18.85 -39.99 -11.52
C ILE A 342 19.80 -40.61 -10.49
N PRO A 343 19.63 -40.34 -9.19
CA PRO A 343 20.45 -40.98 -8.16
C PRO A 343 20.24 -42.51 -8.13
N ALA A 344 21.13 -43.23 -7.44
CA ALA A 344 20.91 -44.64 -7.18
C ALA A 344 19.75 -44.79 -6.19
N GLY A 345 18.75 -45.61 -6.51
CA GLY A 345 17.52 -45.68 -5.72
C GLY A 345 16.42 -46.49 -6.40
N THR A 346 15.24 -46.54 -5.77
CA THR A 346 14.02 -47.11 -6.36
C THR A 346 12.94 -46.03 -6.36
N TYR A 347 12.33 -45.81 -7.52
CA TYR A 347 11.44 -44.69 -7.81
C TYR A 347 10.12 -45.21 -8.35
N ASN A 348 8.99 -44.68 -7.89
CA ASN A 348 7.70 -44.96 -8.50
C ASN A 348 7.45 -43.93 -9.59
N ILE A 349 7.52 -44.35 -10.86
CA ILE A 349 7.35 -43.49 -12.03
C ILE A 349 5.96 -43.65 -12.67
N SER A 350 5.05 -44.40 -12.03
CA SER A 350 3.69 -44.65 -12.53
C SER A 350 2.95 -43.34 -12.79
N GLY A 351 2.47 -43.15 -14.02
CA GLY A 351 1.65 -41.99 -14.38
C GLY A 351 2.40 -40.67 -14.50
N SER A 352 3.71 -40.63 -14.21
CA SER A 352 4.54 -39.42 -14.33
C SER A 352 5.24 -39.29 -15.69
N LEU A 353 5.48 -40.43 -16.36
CA LEU A 353 6.12 -40.50 -17.67
C LEU A 353 5.24 -41.29 -18.63
N SER A 354 5.15 -40.85 -19.88
CA SER A 354 4.30 -41.49 -20.90
C SER A 354 4.94 -42.77 -21.44
N SER A 355 6.28 -42.88 -21.43
CA SER A 355 6.99 -44.08 -21.83
C SER A 355 8.39 -44.19 -21.19
N ILE A 356 8.80 -45.43 -20.94
CA ILE A 356 10.16 -45.81 -20.54
C ILE A 356 10.61 -46.96 -21.43
N THR A 357 11.83 -46.86 -21.97
CA THR A 357 12.38 -47.85 -22.91
C THR A 357 13.74 -48.34 -22.43
N PHE A 358 13.95 -49.65 -22.52
CA PHE A 358 15.24 -50.31 -22.28
C PHE A 358 15.75 -50.96 -23.58
N ASN A 359 17.07 -51.03 -23.75
CA ASN A 359 17.70 -51.66 -24.92
C ASN A 359 17.64 -53.21 -24.90
N ASP A 360 17.44 -53.84 -23.73
CA ASP A 360 17.19 -55.27 -23.60
C ASP A 360 15.73 -55.50 -23.17
N THR A 361 15.05 -56.40 -23.88
CA THR A 361 13.64 -56.74 -23.65
C THR A 361 13.45 -57.79 -22.54
N ASP A 362 14.52 -58.43 -22.06
CA ASP A 362 14.46 -59.42 -20.97
C ASP A 362 14.67 -58.75 -19.59
N LEU A 363 13.60 -58.11 -19.08
CA LEU A 363 13.58 -57.28 -17.86
C LEU A 363 13.85 -58.03 -16.53
N LEU A 364 14.32 -59.28 -16.57
CA LEU A 364 14.48 -60.16 -15.40
C LEU A 364 15.96 -60.46 -15.04
N THR A 365 16.92 -60.00 -15.83
CA THR A 365 18.37 -60.15 -15.53
C THR A 365 19.10 -58.80 -15.58
N PRO A 366 19.46 -58.20 -14.42
CA PRO A 366 20.11 -56.90 -14.39
C PRO A 366 21.58 -56.98 -14.85
N GLY A 367 21.90 -56.33 -15.96
CA GLY A 367 23.26 -56.05 -16.43
C GLY A 367 23.35 -55.49 -17.85
N ASN A 368 23.87 -54.25 -17.99
CA ASN A 368 24.16 -53.53 -19.24
C ASN A 368 22.92 -53.01 -20.00
N GLU A 369 22.00 -52.39 -19.28
CA GLU A 369 20.85 -51.72 -19.89
C GLU A 369 21.18 -50.26 -20.22
N THR A 370 20.54 -49.69 -21.23
CA THR A 370 20.35 -48.24 -21.38
C THR A 370 18.91 -47.89 -21.05
N ILE A 371 18.66 -46.70 -20.50
CA ILE A 371 17.32 -46.19 -20.22
C ILE A 371 17.06 -44.95 -21.07
N ALA A 372 15.88 -44.88 -21.69
CA ALA A 372 15.33 -43.67 -22.29
C ALA A 372 13.93 -43.42 -21.74
N VAL A 373 13.60 -42.16 -21.48
CA VAL A 373 12.26 -41.74 -21.05
C VAL A 373 11.70 -40.75 -22.05
N ALA A 374 10.41 -40.83 -22.33
CA ALA A 374 9.74 -39.87 -23.18
C ALA A 374 8.31 -39.65 -22.74
N GLY A 375 7.91 -38.40 -22.83
CA GLY A 375 6.63 -37.88 -22.43
C GLY A 375 6.48 -37.75 -20.91
N PHE A 376 5.77 -36.71 -20.49
CA PHE A 376 5.52 -36.36 -19.10
C PHE A 376 4.03 -36.26 -18.87
N ASN A 377 3.56 -36.75 -17.73
CA ASN A 377 2.15 -36.70 -17.34
C ASN A 377 2.04 -36.27 -15.88
N ARG A 378 1.05 -35.44 -15.54
CA ARG A 378 0.63 -35.11 -14.16
C ARG A 378 -0.88 -35.00 -14.15
N THR A 379 -1.54 -35.61 -13.17
CA THR A 379 -2.98 -35.45 -12.97
C THR A 379 -3.25 -34.13 -12.23
N ALA A 380 -4.42 -33.54 -12.46
CA ALA A 380 -4.83 -32.35 -11.73
C ALA A 380 -5.04 -32.68 -10.23
N THR A 381 -4.72 -31.72 -9.36
CA THR A 381 -5.04 -31.77 -7.93
C THR A 381 -5.86 -30.52 -7.58
N PRO A 382 -7.05 -30.64 -6.96
CA PRO A 382 -7.87 -29.49 -6.59
C PRO A 382 -7.18 -28.59 -5.55
N ALA A 383 -7.49 -27.29 -5.59
CA ALA A 383 -7.12 -26.37 -4.53
C ALA A 383 -7.76 -26.79 -3.19
N GLN A 384 -7.04 -26.58 -2.10
CA GLN A 384 -7.57 -26.59 -0.74
C GLN A 384 -7.69 -25.14 -0.29
N LEU A 385 -8.89 -24.74 0.13
CA LEU A 385 -9.16 -23.40 0.64
C LEU A 385 -8.44 -23.15 1.98
N ASN A 386 -8.07 -21.91 2.24
CA ASN A 386 -7.61 -21.44 3.54
C ASN A 386 -8.61 -21.82 4.65
N ASN A 387 -8.08 -22.30 5.78
CA ASN A 387 -8.89 -22.82 6.87
C ASN A 387 -9.38 -21.71 7.83
N ALA A 388 -10.04 -20.67 7.32
CA ALA A 388 -10.84 -19.72 8.10
C ALA A 388 -11.80 -18.95 7.19
N GLY A 389 -12.65 -18.10 7.76
CA GLY A 389 -13.50 -17.18 7.01
C GLY A 389 -14.96 -17.60 7.04
N VAL A 390 -15.66 -17.48 5.90
CA VAL A 390 -17.12 -17.72 5.83
C VAL A 390 -17.46 -18.51 4.58
N THR A 391 -18.12 -19.66 4.76
CA THR A 391 -18.48 -20.53 3.65
C THR A 391 -19.94 -20.97 3.72
N ILE A 392 -20.49 -21.33 2.57
CA ILE A 392 -21.70 -22.14 2.45
C ILE A 392 -21.29 -23.46 1.83
N THR A 393 -21.56 -24.57 2.50
CA THR A 393 -21.36 -25.91 1.94
C THR A 393 -22.68 -26.43 1.38
N ALA A 394 -22.80 -26.55 0.06
CA ALA A 394 -23.99 -27.07 -0.59
C ALA A 394 -23.80 -28.53 -1.01
N ASN A 395 -24.61 -29.44 -0.48
CA ASN A 395 -24.62 -30.88 -0.79
C ASN A 395 -25.86 -31.29 -1.62
N ALA A 396 -26.56 -30.33 -2.23
CA ALA A 396 -27.84 -30.53 -2.91
C ALA A 396 -27.99 -29.62 -4.14
N ASN A 397 -28.67 -30.10 -5.19
CA ASN A 397 -28.91 -29.29 -6.40
C ASN A 397 -29.64 -27.98 -6.04
N ILE A 398 -29.21 -26.87 -6.64
CA ILE A 398 -29.74 -25.53 -6.37
C ILE A 398 -30.64 -25.12 -7.54
N THR A 399 -31.92 -24.87 -7.27
CA THR A 399 -32.90 -24.50 -8.30
C THR A 399 -33.75 -23.32 -7.84
N ASP A 400 -33.99 -22.33 -8.71
CA ASP A 400 -34.83 -21.16 -8.42
C ASP A 400 -34.47 -20.44 -7.09
N SER A 401 -33.20 -20.44 -6.67
CA SER A 401 -32.78 -20.04 -5.32
C SER A 401 -31.74 -18.91 -5.31
N GLN A 402 -31.59 -18.26 -4.15
CA GLN A 402 -30.57 -17.26 -3.87
C GLN A 402 -29.61 -17.78 -2.79
N VAL A 403 -28.30 -17.71 -3.03
CA VAL A 403 -27.26 -18.17 -2.10
C VAL A 403 -26.13 -17.13 -2.03
N ASP A 404 -25.99 -16.47 -0.88
CA ASP A 404 -25.12 -15.29 -0.73
C ASP A 404 -24.13 -15.42 0.43
N VAL A 405 -22.83 -15.24 0.13
CA VAL A 405 -21.71 -14.99 1.06
C VAL A 405 -21.24 -13.56 0.85
N THR A 406 -21.84 -12.59 1.55
CA THR A 406 -21.62 -11.17 1.23
C THR A 406 -21.31 -10.28 2.43
N GLY A 407 -20.44 -9.29 2.21
CA GLY A 407 -20.13 -8.26 3.21
C GLY A 407 -19.48 -8.79 4.49
N ASN A 408 -18.85 -9.97 4.46
CA ASN A 408 -18.15 -10.53 5.61
C ASN A 408 -16.77 -9.85 5.79
N THR A 409 -16.23 -9.92 7.00
CA THR A 409 -14.94 -9.30 7.35
C THR A 409 -14.05 -10.25 8.15
N VAL A 410 -12.79 -10.39 7.75
CA VAL A 410 -11.73 -11.07 8.51
C VAL A 410 -10.58 -10.08 8.75
N VAL A 411 -10.21 -9.85 10.01
CA VAL A 411 -9.24 -8.81 10.39
C VAL A 411 -8.21 -9.33 11.40
N GLY A 412 -6.93 -9.26 11.04
CA GLY A 412 -5.81 -9.34 11.97
C GLY A 412 -5.23 -7.94 12.22
N GLU A 413 -4.96 -7.59 13.48
CA GLU A 413 -4.39 -6.30 13.83
C GLU A 413 -3.39 -6.39 14.99
N VAL A 414 -2.21 -5.79 14.79
CA VAL A 414 -1.15 -5.71 15.80
C VAL A 414 -0.72 -4.26 16.00
N LYS A 415 -0.66 -3.82 17.27
CA LYS A 415 -0.11 -2.52 17.66
C LYS A 415 0.89 -2.70 18.80
N ALA A 416 2.06 -2.08 18.71
CA ALA A 416 2.95 -2.03 19.87
C ALA A 416 2.55 -0.87 20.79
N ASN A 417 2.84 0.37 20.42
CA ASN A 417 2.52 1.56 21.21
C ASN A 417 1.44 2.40 20.55
N THR A 418 0.43 2.81 21.32
CA THR A 418 -0.61 3.77 20.89
C THR A 418 -0.84 4.82 21.96
N ALA A 419 -0.74 6.10 21.60
CA ALA A 419 -0.93 7.23 22.51
C ALA A 419 -1.86 8.29 21.93
N THR A 420 -2.78 8.78 22.75
CA THR A 420 -3.59 9.99 22.49
C THR A 420 -3.38 10.99 23.61
N ASN A 421 -2.82 12.16 23.29
CA ASN A 421 -2.52 13.22 24.24
C ASN A 421 -3.27 14.49 23.84
N THR A 422 -4.08 15.03 24.75
CA THR A 422 -4.88 16.25 24.51
C THR A 422 -4.62 17.28 25.59
N LEU A 423 -4.32 18.51 25.20
CA LEU A 423 -4.23 19.64 26.11
C LEU A 423 -5.07 20.79 25.55
N ALA A 424 -6.09 21.21 26.30
CA ALA A 424 -6.97 22.30 25.90
C ALA A 424 -7.03 23.38 26.98
N VAL A 425 -6.89 24.64 26.58
CA VAL A 425 -6.91 25.80 27.47
C VAL A 425 -7.86 26.85 26.90
N THR A 426 -8.90 27.19 27.66
CA THR A 426 -9.97 28.11 27.23
C THR A 426 -10.23 29.18 28.28
N GLY A 427 -10.14 30.45 27.88
CA GLY A 427 -10.51 31.58 28.71
C GLY A 427 -10.45 32.92 27.98
N THR A 428 -11.00 33.99 28.53
CA THR A 428 -11.00 35.31 27.86
C THR A 428 -9.56 35.86 27.70
N THR A 429 -8.72 35.69 28.72
CA THR A 429 -7.31 36.10 28.71
C THR A 429 -6.41 34.97 29.19
N LEU A 430 -5.41 34.60 28.39
CA LEU A 430 -4.31 33.70 28.76
C LEU A 430 -3.05 34.52 28.96
N THR A 431 -2.42 34.42 30.14
CA THR A 431 -1.25 35.21 30.50
C THR A 431 -0.09 34.28 30.86
N THR A 432 1.09 34.58 30.32
CA THR A 432 2.29 33.77 30.55
C THR A 432 2.76 33.79 32.00
N ASN A 433 3.37 32.68 32.40
CA ASN A 433 4.19 32.54 33.60
C ASN A 433 5.69 32.54 33.27
N ALA A 434 6.05 32.48 31.98
CA ALA A 434 7.42 32.41 31.49
C ALA A 434 8.11 33.78 31.49
N THR A 435 9.44 33.74 31.57
CA THR A 435 10.32 34.93 31.42
C THR A 435 11.31 34.79 30.25
N LEU A 436 11.23 33.66 29.53
CA LEU A 436 12.02 33.26 28.37
C LEU A 436 11.06 32.74 27.28
N GLN A 437 11.51 32.72 26.03
CA GLN A 437 10.80 32.05 24.95
C GLN A 437 10.87 30.52 25.12
N SER A 438 9.88 29.81 24.58
CA SER A 438 9.89 28.35 24.62
C SER A 438 11.02 27.80 23.76
N SER A 439 11.60 26.70 24.22
CA SER A 439 12.68 26.02 23.51
C SER A 439 12.50 24.52 23.50
N LEU A 440 13.06 23.89 22.47
CA LEU A 440 13.13 22.45 22.34
C LEU A 440 14.55 22.05 21.96
N ASP A 441 15.16 21.23 22.82
CA ASP A 441 16.39 20.51 22.48
C ASP A 441 16.02 19.19 21.78
N LEU A 442 16.47 19.06 20.53
CA LEU A 442 16.29 17.85 19.70
C LEU A 442 17.55 16.96 19.76
N ALA A 443 18.21 16.89 20.91
CA ALA A 443 19.35 16.01 21.12
C ALA A 443 18.97 14.52 21.00
N GLU A 444 19.92 13.73 20.48
CA GLU A 444 19.77 12.29 20.21
C GLU A 444 19.38 11.45 21.45
N THR A 445 19.62 11.95 22.66
CA THR A 445 19.44 11.19 23.91
C THR A 445 18.31 11.69 24.81
N THR A 446 17.74 12.87 24.56
CA THR A 446 16.75 13.49 25.46
C THR A 446 15.78 14.38 24.69
N LEU A 447 14.48 14.21 24.93
CA LEU A 447 13.45 15.13 24.44
C LEU A 447 13.01 16.02 25.60
N ALA A 448 13.39 17.31 25.57
CA ALA A 448 13.22 18.21 26.70
C ALA A 448 12.74 19.61 26.27
N PRO A 449 11.44 19.80 26.00
CA PRO A 449 10.91 21.15 25.84
C PRO A 449 10.91 21.89 27.19
N ALA A 450 11.27 23.17 27.12
CA ALA A 450 11.39 24.05 28.27
C ALA A 450 10.71 25.41 28.02
N ASP A 451 10.38 26.09 29.11
CA ASP A 451 9.88 27.46 29.14
C ASP A 451 8.55 27.74 28.40
N ALA A 452 7.85 26.69 27.94
CA ALA A 452 6.47 26.80 27.48
C ALA A 452 5.50 26.97 28.67
N ASP A 453 4.38 27.64 28.47
CA ASP A 453 3.29 27.65 29.47
C ASP A 453 2.49 26.34 29.41
N HIS A 454 2.32 25.81 28.19
CA HIS A 454 1.52 24.63 27.89
C HIS A 454 2.29 23.70 26.96
N VAL A 455 2.52 22.45 27.39
CA VAL A 455 3.35 21.50 26.61
C VAL A 455 2.75 20.09 26.53
N ILE A 456 2.93 19.44 25.39
CA ILE A 456 2.73 18.00 25.22
C ILE A 456 4.05 17.37 24.79
N THR A 457 4.48 16.32 25.51
CA THR A 457 5.54 15.40 25.06
C THR A 457 5.01 13.99 24.87
N ASN A 458 5.43 13.37 23.77
CA ASN A 458 5.11 11.99 23.49
C ASN A 458 6.35 11.25 22.97
N VAL A 459 6.77 10.22 23.69
CA VAL A 459 7.89 9.36 23.31
C VAL A 459 7.39 7.92 23.21
N GLN A 460 7.66 7.27 22.08
CA GLN A 460 7.34 5.86 21.87
C GLN A 460 8.53 5.12 21.25
N SER A 461 8.86 3.95 21.80
CA SER A 461 9.97 3.11 21.36
C SER A 461 9.53 1.65 21.20
N VAL A 462 9.97 1.01 20.11
CA VAL A 462 9.70 -0.41 19.83
C VAL A 462 10.96 -1.11 19.36
N GLY A 463 11.42 -2.09 20.10
CA GLY A 463 12.44 -3.05 19.71
C GLY A 463 11.95 -4.50 19.77
N ALA A 464 10.77 -4.74 19.20
CA ALA A 464 10.07 -6.02 19.18
C ALA A 464 9.59 -6.35 17.76
N ASP A 465 9.47 -7.64 17.45
CA ASP A 465 8.81 -8.09 16.22
C ASP A 465 7.29 -8.05 16.36
N LEU A 466 6.62 -7.50 15.35
CA LEU A 466 5.17 -7.43 15.20
C LEU A 466 4.76 -8.26 13.99
N VAL A 467 3.86 -9.22 14.17
CA VAL A 467 3.40 -10.10 13.09
C VAL A 467 1.88 -10.23 13.08
N SER A 468 1.25 -9.82 11.99
CA SER A 468 -0.16 -10.10 11.71
C SER A 468 -0.28 -11.05 10.52
N ASP A 469 -0.87 -12.22 10.72
CA ASP A 469 -1.04 -13.25 9.69
C ASP A 469 -2.51 -13.62 9.55
N VAL A 470 -3.04 -13.49 8.33
CA VAL A 470 -4.46 -13.71 8.06
C VAL A 470 -4.60 -14.53 6.78
N ALA A 471 -4.98 -15.79 6.92
CA ALA A 471 -5.39 -16.65 5.82
C ALA A 471 -6.90 -16.90 5.92
N GLY A 472 -7.67 -16.62 4.87
CA GLY A 472 -9.12 -16.76 4.93
C GLY A 472 -9.75 -17.12 3.59
N SER A 473 -10.97 -17.63 3.67
CA SER A 473 -11.76 -18.08 2.54
C SER A 473 -13.17 -17.50 2.59
N PHE A 474 -13.66 -17.02 1.46
CA PHE A 474 -15.07 -16.78 1.22
C PHE A 474 -15.54 -17.68 0.08
N GLY A 475 -16.59 -18.47 0.29
CA GLY A 475 -17.00 -19.35 -0.80
C GLY A 475 -18.32 -20.06 -0.65
N ILE A 476 -18.85 -20.50 -1.79
CA ILE A 476 -19.94 -21.45 -1.91
C ILE A 476 -19.30 -22.76 -2.39
N VAL A 477 -19.13 -23.69 -1.47
CA VAL A 477 -18.40 -24.93 -1.67
C VAL A 477 -19.36 -26.07 -1.97
N GLU A 478 -19.18 -26.71 -3.11
CA GLU A 478 -19.96 -27.86 -3.55
C GLU A 478 -19.04 -29.09 -3.59
N PRO A 479 -19.10 -30.00 -2.59
CA PRO A 479 -18.21 -31.16 -2.54
C PRO A 479 -18.63 -32.32 -3.45
N ASN A 480 -19.83 -32.25 -4.04
CA ASN A 480 -20.32 -33.14 -5.10
C ASN A 480 -20.70 -32.25 -6.29
N ASP A 481 -20.52 -32.68 -7.54
CA ASP A 481 -20.95 -31.88 -8.70
C ASP A 481 -22.47 -31.66 -8.72
N LEU A 482 -22.92 -30.47 -8.32
CA LEU A 482 -24.34 -30.14 -8.23
C LEU A 482 -24.84 -29.43 -9.48
N LEU A 483 -26.12 -29.62 -9.77
CA LEU A 483 -26.81 -28.83 -10.80
C LEU A 483 -27.28 -27.51 -10.19
N VAL A 484 -26.84 -26.39 -10.77
CA VAL A 484 -27.32 -25.05 -10.46
C VAL A 484 -28.14 -24.53 -11.63
N THR A 485 -29.44 -24.25 -11.40
CA THR A 485 -30.35 -23.79 -12.44
C THR A 485 -31.27 -22.67 -11.97
N ALA A 486 -31.51 -21.66 -12.80
CA ALA A 486 -32.44 -20.56 -12.53
C ALA A 486 -32.16 -19.84 -11.19
N SER A 487 -30.90 -19.77 -10.76
CA SER A 487 -30.51 -19.34 -9.41
C SER A 487 -29.52 -18.18 -9.43
N SER A 488 -29.36 -17.51 -8.29
CA SER A 488 -28.39 -16.43 -8.08
C SER A 488 -27.43 -16.82 -6.96
N LEU A 489 -26.14 -16.89 -7.27
CA LEU A 489 -25.07 -17.19 -6.32
C LEU A 489 -24.14 -15.97 -6.23
N ALA A 490 -23.78 -15.55 -5.02
CA ALA A 490 -22.87 -14.43 -4.82
C ALA A 490 -21.86 -14.68 -3.69
N VAL A 491 -20.57 -14.53 -3.99
CA VAL A 491 -19.50 -14.36 -3.01
C VAL A 491 -18.89 -12.99 -3.26
N SER A 492 -19.47 -11.95 -2.66
CA SER A 492 -19.21 -10.58 -3.09
C SER A 492 -19.07 -9.57 -1.96
N GLY A 493 -18.23 -8.57 -2.19
CA GLY A 493 -18.03 -7.46 -1.25
C GLY A 493 -17.48 -7.88 0.12
N ASN A 494 -16.78 -9.02 0.19
CA ASN A 494 -16.13 -9.47 1.41
C ASN A 494 -14.78 -8.77 1.59
N LEU A 495 -14.33 -8.66 2.84
CA LEU A 495 -13.14 -7.92 3.22
C LEU A 495 -12.22 -8.79 4.07
N GLN A 496 -10.96 -8.91 3.67
CA GLN A 496 -9.89 -9.44 4.50
C GLN A 496 -8.81 -8.38 4.70
N GLN A 497 -8.33 -8.24 5.94
CA GLN A 497 -7.30 -7.26 6.28
C GLN A 497 -6.30 -7.81 7.31
N SER A 498 -5.03 -7.46 7.13
CA SER A 498 -3.93 -7.70 8.06
C SER A 498 -3.20 -6.38 8.32
N TYR A 499 -3.15 -5.94 9.58
CA TYR A 499 -2.59 -4.65 9.99
C TYR A 499 -1.50 -4.82 11.04
N ALA A 500 -0.40 -4.11 10.89
CA ALA A 500 0.59 -3.96 11.96
C ALA A 500 1.13 -2.52 12.03
N THR A 501 1.19 -1.94 13.23
CA THR A 501 1.78 -0.62 13.45
C THR A 501 2.64 -0.61 14.71
N ALA A 502 3.92 -0.26 14.60
CA ALA A 502 4.80 -0.22 15.77
C ALA A 502 4.43 0.95 16.70
N ASN A 503 4.52 2.19 16.22
CA ASN A 503 4.19 3.37 17.04
C ASN A 503 3.05 4.18 16.40
N THR A 504 2.01 4.48 17.18
CA THR A 504 0.92 5.39 16.80
C THR A 504 0.77 6.53 17.81
N ALA A 505 0.85 7.77 17.33
CA ALA A 505 0.74 8.97 18.17
C ALA A 505 -0.31 9.94 17.64
N THR A 506 -1.18 10.42 18.53
CA THR A 506 -2.09 11.54 18.27
C THR A 506 -1.93 12.59 19.35
N ASN A 507 -1.42 13.78 18.99
CA ASN A 507 -1.20 14.88 19.94
C ASN A 507 -1.99 16.12 19.51
N ALA A 508 -2.75 16.72 20.43
CA ALA A 508 -3.53 17.92 20.14
C ALA A 508 -3.41 18.94 21.26
N LEU A 509 -2.83 20.10 20.95
CA LEU A 509 -2.77 21.27 21.83
C LEU A 509 -3.65 22.38 21.25
N THR A 510 -4.65 22.83 22.01
CA THR A 510 -5.55 23.91 21.60
C THR A 510 -5.61 25.01 22.68
N LEU A 511 -5.32 26.24 22.27
CA LEU A 511 -5.53 27.45 23.05
C LEU A 511 -6.67 28.25 22.46
N THR A 512 -7.62 28.70 23.29
CA THR A 512 -8.76 29.51 22.87
C THR A 512 -8.95 30.71 23.77
N ALA A 513 -8.85 31.92 23.20
CA ALA A 513 -8.98 33.15 23.99
C ALA A 513 -9.40 34.41 23.21
N THR A 514 -9.66 35.50 23.93
CA THR A 514 -9.68 36.84 23.32
C THR A 514 -8.28 37.42 23.27
N ASN A 515 -7.50 37.28 24.34
CA ASN A 515 -6.10 37.72 24.39
C ASN A 515 -5.22 36.57 24.86
N SER A 516 -4.12 36.30 24.16
CA SER A 516 -3.16 35.26 24.52
C SER A 516 -1.75 35.83 24.46
N GLY A 517 -0.99 35.69 25.55
CA GLY A 517 0.45 35.96 25.57
C GLY A 517 1.26 34.76 26.02
N VAL A 518 0.72 33.54 25.89
CA VAL A 518 1.32 32.29 26.39
C VAL A 518 2.14 31.57 25.32
N ALA A 519 3.17 30.84 25.74
CA ALA A 519 3.97 29.98 24.89
C ALA A 519 3.47 28.53 24.90
N ALA A 520 3.53 27.84 23.75
CA ALA A 520 2.94 26.52 23.56
C ALA A 520 3.85 25.56 22.78
N GLY A 521 3.91 24.29 23.20
CA GLY A 521 4.78 23.30 22.59
C GLY A 521 4.15 21.93 22.42
N VAL A 522 4.35 21.29 21.28
CA VAL A 522 4.08 19.86 21.08
C VAL A 522 5.36 19.23 20.54
N ALA A 523 5.87 18.23 21.24
CA ALA A 523 7.07 17.49 20.86
C ALA A 523 6.78 15.99 20.84
N ASN A 524 7.00 15.36 19.69
CA ASN A 524 6.78 13.94 19.49
C ASN A 524 8.08 13.25 19.02
N ASN A 525 8.39 12.10 19.59
CA ASN A 525 9.51 11.25 19.17
C ASN A 525 9.07 9.78 19.09
N GLN A 526 9.15 9.17 17.91
CA GLN A 526 8.84 7.75 17.72
C GLN A 526 10.06 7.02 17.14
N VAL A 527 10.43 5.89 17.73
CA VAL A 527 11.59 5.11 17.29
C VAL A 527 11.21 3.63 17.18
N VAL A 528 11.61 2.99 16.08
CA VAL A 528 11.67 1.53 15.95
C VAL A 528 13.15 1.14 15.91
N VAL A 529 13.58 0.21 16.77
CA VAL A 529 14.98 -0.18 16.94
C VAL A 529 15.14 -1.70 16.84
N ASN A 530 15.74 -2.24 15.78
CA ASN A 530 15.90 -3.67 15.50
C ASN A 530 14.61 -4.51 15.32
N GLY A 531 13.43 -4.02 15.74
CA GLY A 531 12.16 -4.74 15.62
C GLY A 531 11.58 -4.69 14.20
N SER A 532 11.10 -5.83 13.70
CA SER A 532 10.44 -5.91 12.39
C SER A 532 8.92 -5.78 12.49
N VAL A 533 8.28 -5.23 11.46
CA VAL A 533 6.82 -5.13 11.34
C VAL A 533 6.39 -5.89 10.09
N ALA A 534 5.73 -7.03 10.26
CA ALA A 534 5.33 -7.90 9.16
C ALA A 534 3.82 -8.13 9.14
N THR A 535 3.25 -8.06 7.95
CA THR A 535 1.84 -8.38 7.69
C THR A 535 1.71 -9.30 6.49
N THR A 536 0.95 -10.38 6.65
CA THR A 536 0.58 -11.31 5.58
C THR A 536 -0.94 -11.41 5.52
N SER A 537 -1.49 -11.38 4.31
CA SER A 537 -2.90 -11.63 4.08
C SER A 537 -3.13 -12.46 2.83
N ASP A 538 -3.66 -13.67 2.99
CA ASP A 538 -3.89 -14.64 1.93
C ASP A 538 -5.40 -14.94 1.82
N LEU A 539 -6.01 -14.64 0.68
CA LEU A 539 -7.46 -14.70 0.50
C LEU A 539 -7.84 -15.65 -0.63
N ASP A 540 -8.68 -16.63 -0.31
CA ASP A 540 -9.37 -17.45 -1.31
C ASP A 540 -10.82 -16.99 -1.49
N VAL A 541 -11.27 -16.92 -2.74
CA VAL A 541 -12.66 -16.70 -3.12
C VAL A 541 -13.07 -17.77 -4.13
N ALA A 542 -14.06 -18.60 -3.80
CA ALA A 542 -14.42 -19.72 -4.65
C ALA A 542 -15.92 -20.04 -4.72
N ALA A 543 -16.35 -20.47 -5.91
CA ALA A 543 -17.61 -21.17 -6.15
C ALA A 543 -17.49 -22.07 -7.39
N ASN A 544 -18.50 -22.89 -7.68
CA ASN A 544 -18.59 -23.57 -8.97
C ASN A 544 -19.20 -22.63 -10.01
N ALA A 545 -18.63 -22.60 -11.21
CA ALA A 545 -19.07 -21.75 -12.32
C ALA A 545 -20.02 -22.47 -13.27
N GLY A 546 -20.12 -23.80 -13.24
CA GLY A 546 -21.05 -24.58 -14.06
C GLY A 546 -22.52 -24.31 -13.72
N VAL A 547 -23.16 -23.37 -14.40
CA VAL A 547 -24.53 -22.92 -14.10
C VAL A 547 -25.38 -22.70 -15.36
N THR A 548 -26.69 -23.02 -15.28
CA THR A 548 -27.63 -22.82 -16.40
C THR A 548 -28.77 -21.87 -16.03
N THR A 549 -29.05 -20.86 -16.85
CA THR A 549 -30.08 -19.83 -16.62
C THR A 549 -29.89 -19.09 -15.28
N SER A 550 -28.65 -18.93 -14.84
CA SER A 550 -28.30 -18.47 -13.50
C SER A 550 -27.31 -17.31 -13.53
N ASP A 551 -27.15 -16.63 -12.39
CA ASP A 551 -26.12 -15.62 -12.17
C ASP A 551 -25.14 -16.10 -11.09
N LEU A 552 -23.83 -15.98 -11.35
CA LEU A 552 -22.76 -16.17 -10.37
C LEU A 552 -21.88 -14.91 -10.31
N ALA A 553 -21.69 -14.38 -9.12
CA ALA A 553 -20.79 -13.25 -8.87
C ALA A 553 -19.76 -13.60 -7.79
N LEU A 554 -18.48 -13.54 -8.15
CA LEU A 554 -17.32 -13.58 -7.23
C LEU A 554 -16.67 -12.19 -7.17
N ASP A 555 -17.51 -11.16 -7.04
CA ASP A 555 -17.12 -9.78 -7.35
C ASP A 555 -16.76 -8.93 -6.12
N GLY A 556 -15.86 -7.97 -6.31
CA GLY A 556 -15.67 -6.87 -5.36
C GLY A 556 -15.09 -7.28 -4.01
N ASN A 557 -14.47 -8.46 -3.91
CA ASN A 557 -13.80 -8.90 -2.69
C ASN A 557 -12.47 -8.15 -2.55
N ARG A 558 -12.12 -7.79 -1.32
CA ARG A 558 -10.94 -6.97 -1.02
C ARG A 558 -10.03 -7.66 -0.03
N ASN A 559 -8.76 -7.80 -0.38
CA ASN A 559 -7.68 -8.25 0.49
C ASN A 559 -6.68 -7.12 0.73
N GLN A 560 -6.34 -6.83 1.99
CA GLN A 560 -5.41 -5.77 2.35
C GLN A 560 -4.38 -6.22 3.38
N SER A 561 -3.12 -5.88 3.15
CA SER A 561 -2.01 -6.10 4.06
C SER A 561 -1.27 -4.78 4.25
N VAL A 562 -1.17 -4.29 5.49
CA VAL A 562 -0.59 -2.97 5.77
C VAL A 562 0.33 -3.00 6.99
N ALA A 563 1.62 -2.73 6.75
CA ALA A 563 2.64 -2.60 7.77
C ALA A 563 3.12 -1.14 7.87
N THR A 564 3.13 -0.59 9.08
CA THR A 564 3.65 0.75 9.36
C THR A 564 4.62 0.73 10.53
N GLY A 565 5.80 1.35 10.37
CA GLY A 565 6.71 1.56 11.49
C GLY A 565 6.16 2.62 12.44
N ASN A 566 6.37 3.89 12.09
CA ASN A 566 5.94 5.04 12.89
C ASN A 566 4.79 5.79 12.19
N LEU A 567 3.68 5.99 12.89
CA LEU A 567 2.52 6.76 12.44
C LEU A 567 2.19 7.88 13.43
N GLU A 568 2.10 9.10 12.91
CA GLU A 568 1.84 10.28 13.74
C GLU A 568 0.84 11.25 13.10
N THR A 569 0.01 11.83 13.97
CA THR A 569 -0.84 12.97 13.66
C THR A 569 -0.79 13.94 14.84
N SER A 570 -0.19 15.11 14.65
CA SER A 570 -0.08 16.12 15.71
C SER A 570 -0.59 17.47 15.24
N SER A 571 -1.24 18.20 16.16
CA SER A 571 -1.80 19.51 15.90
C SER A 571 -1.52 20.50 17.02
N LEU A 572 -1.29 21.75 16.64
CA LEU A 572 -1.20 22.90 17.52
C LEU A 572 -2.10 24.01 16.98
N THR A 573 -3.09 24.41 17.78
CA THR A 573 -4.00 25.51 17.44
C THR A 573 -3.93 26.62 18.48
N VAL A 574 -3.69 27.85 18.03
CA VAL A 574 -3.73 29.07 18.86
C VAL A 574 -4.84 29.99 18.35
N ALA A 575 -6.07 29.78 18.82
CA ALA A 575 -7.24 30.57 18.41
C ALA A 575 -7.46 31.73 19.39
N ALA A 576 -6.90 32.90 19.10
CA ALA A 576 -7.18 34.09 19.89
C ALA A 576 -7.35 35.37 19.07
N THR A 577 -8.15 36.31 19.58
CA THR A 577 -8.37 37.59 18.89
C THR A 577 -7.10 38.45 18.85
N ASN A 578 -6.34 38.48 19.93
CA ASN A 578 -5.04 39.13 20.02
C ASN A 578 -4.02 38.12 20.53
N VAL A 579 -2.97 37.87 19.76
CA VAL A 579 -1.82 37.04 20.17
C VAL A 579 -0.59 37.94 20.27
N ASP A 580 -0.10 38.10 21.50
CA ASP A 580 1.10 38.86 21.82
C ASP A 580 2.30 37.88 21.98
N PRO A 581 3.54 38.29 21.66
CA PRO A 581 4.71 37.45 21.88
C PRO A 581 4.92 37.19 23.38
N ALA A 582 5.50 36.03 23.72
CA ALA A 582 5.85 35.75 25.11
C ALA A 582 6.94 36.74 25.57
N THR A 583 6.79 37.33 26.76
CA THR A 583 7.73 38.35 27.25
C THR A 583 9.02 37.71 27.76
N GLY A 584 10.01 37.53 26.89
CA GLY A 584 11.32 36.96 27.25
C GLY A 584 12.38 37.15 26.17
N ALA A 585 13.66 37.17 26.58
CA ALA A 585 14.76 37.07 25.61
C ALA A 585 14.87 35.63 25.09
N ALA A 586 15.24 35.45 23.82
CA ALA A 586 15.61 34.14 23.29
C ALA A 586 16.64 33.46 24.21
N ALA A 587 16.47 32.16 24.48
CA ALA A 587 17.43 31.39 25.26
C ALA A 587 18.83 31.54 24.63
N GLY A 588 19.81 31.99 25.42
CA GLY A 588 21.16 32.27 24.90
C GLY A 588 21.81 31.05 24.25
N SER A 589 22.23 31.18 22.98
CA SER A 589 22.88 30.12 22.22
C SER A 589 24.25 29.75 22.79
N ALA A 590 24.42 28.51 23.24
CA ALA A 590 25.75 27.97 23.52
C ALA A 590 25.77 26.44 23.50
N TYR A 591 25.67 25.80 22.32
CA TYR A 591 26.16 24.43 22.15
C TYR A 591 26.54 24.17 20.68
N GLU A 592 27.82 23.87 20.42
CA GLU A 592 28.35 23.68 19.04
C GLU A 592 27.95 22.33 18.39
N ARG A 593 27.05 21.54 19.00
CA ARG A 593 26.64 20.21 18.47
C ARG A 593 25.18 19.80 18.74
N ALA A 594 24.33 20.67 19.30
CA ALA A 594 22.92 20.35 19.59
C ALA A 594 21.98 21.14 18.67
N THR A 595 20.90 20.49 18.19
CA THR A 595 19.83 21.13 17.43
C THR A 595 18.90 21.84 18.42
N LEU A 596 18.85 23.17 18.38
CA LEU A 596 17.98 23.98 19.23
C LEU A 596 16.92 24.67 18.37
N LEU A 597 15.66 24.55 18.80
CA LEU A 597 14.54 25.34 18.32
C LEU A 597 14.14 26.36 19.38
N VAL A 598 13.97 27.62 19.00
CA VAL A 598 13.38 28.68 19.83
C VAL A 598 12.21 29.31 19.09
N ALA A 599 11.03 29.35 19.71
CA ALA A 599 9.82 29.95 19.18
C ALA A 599 8.84 30.30 20.33
N ASP A 600 7.81 31.12 20.07
CA ASP A 600 6.72 31.28 21.03
C ASP A 600 5.77 30.06 20.99
N SER A 601 5.57 29.50 19.79
CA SER A 601 4.80 28.28 19.58
C SER A 601 5.53 27.30 18.68
N PHE A 602 5.64 26.04 19.07
CA PHE A 602 6.24 25.01 18.22
C PHE A 602 5.43 23.71 18.19
N LEU A 603 5.45 23.08 17.02
CA LEU A 603 5.00 21.71 16.79
C LEU A 603 6.15 20.95 16.13
N ALA A 604 6.74 20.00 16.85
CA ALA A 604 7.91 19.25 16.40
C ALA A 604 7.67 17.74 16.49
N SER A 605 8.08 17.00 15.46
CA SER A 605 7.96 15.55 15.42
C SER A 605 9.19 14.92 14.78
N THR A 606 9.75 13.91 15.45
CA THR A 606 10.85 13.09 14.94
C THR A 606 10.40 11.64 14.89
N GLN A 607 10.64 10.96 13.77
CA GLN A 607 10.38 9.54 13.59
C GLN A 607 11.64 8.84 13.06
N THR A 608 12.04 7.75 13.71
CA THR A 608 13.29 7.05 13.39
C THR A 608 13.09 5.55 13.21
N LEU A 609 13.70 4.96 12.18
CA LEU A 609 13.88 3.50 12.03
C LEU A 609 15.37 3.17 12.15
N ASP A 610 15.80 2.61 13.28
CA ASP A 610 17.19 2.34 13.62
C ASP A 610 17.45 0.84 13.86
N GLY A 611 18.71 0.41 13.76
CA GLY A 611 19.10 -0.98 14.07
C GLY A 611 18.61 -2.04 13.06
N GLU A 612 18.49 -1.68 11.78
CA GLU A 612 18.13 -2.61 10.69
C GLU A 612 16.72 -3.26 10.75
N PRO A 613 15.63 -2.50 10.96
CA PRO A 613 14.28 -3.04 11.00
C PRO A 613 13.75 -3.36 9.60
N VAL A 614 12.91 -4.40 9.48
CA VAL A 614 12.20 -4.74 8.25
C VAL A 614 10.72 -4.42 8.39
N ILE A 615 10.19 -3.56 7.52
CA ILE A 615 8.77 -3.24 7.43
C ILE A 615 8.22 -3.90 6.17
N SER A 616 7.39 -4.93 6.32
CA SER A 616 6.94 -5.79 5.22
C SER A 616 5.43 -6.01 5.19
N ALA A 617 4.84 -5.92 4.00
CA ALA A 617 3.44 -6.24 3.75
C ALA A 617 3.31 -7.17 2.54
N SER A 618 2.60 -8.29 2.70
CA SER A 618 2.31 -9.26 1.65
C SER A 618 0.81 -9.51 1.55
N ALA A 619 0.24 -9.43 0.35
CA ALA A 619 -1.16 -9.74 0.08
C ALA A 619 -1.30 -10.62 -1.17
N THR A 620 -1.98 -11.76 -1.05
CA THR A 620 -2.28 -12.71 -2.12
C THR A 620 -3.79 -12.92 -2.23
N THR A 621 -4.33 -12.98 -3.44
CA THR A 621 -5.77 -13.24 -3.62
C THR A 621 -6.00 -14.17 -4.78
N ASP A 622 -6.60 -15.31 -4.48
CA ASP A 622 -6.99 -16.33 -5.44
C ASP A 622 -8.51 -16.34 -5.56
N VAL A 623 -9.01 -15.95 -6.72
CA VAL A 623 -10.44 -16.00 -7.08
C VAL A 623 -10.61 -17.03 -8.17
N PHE A 624 -11.29 -18.15 -7.88
CA PHE A 624 -11.33 -19.24 -8.85
C PHE A 624 -12.63 -20.03 -8.83
N ASN A 625 -12.94 -20.67 -9.95
CA ASN A 625 -13.96 -21.70 -9.99
C ASN A 625 -13.39 -23.08 -9.64
N ARG A 626 -14.13 -23.90 -8.88
CA ARG A 626 -13.62 -25.23 -8.48
C ARG A 626 -13.84 -26.34 -9.52
N ASP A 627 -14.57 -26.07 -10.61
CA ASP A 627 -14.88 -27.05 -11.65
C ASP A 627 -13.63 -27.58 -12.39
N ALA A 628 -12.54 -26.81 -12.42
CA ALA A 628 -11.32 -27.13 -13.16
C ALA A 628 -10.61 -28.42 -12.69
N ALA A 629 -10.89 -28.89 -11.47
CA ALA A 629 -10.28 -30.08 -10.89
C ALA A 629 -11.24 -31.27 -10.78
N ASP A 630 -12.52 -31.09 -11.12
CA ASP A 630 -13.50 -32.17 -11.14
C ASP A 630 -13.59 -32.78 -12.55
N GLY A 631 -13.55 -34.12 -12.65
CA GLY A 631 -13.89 -34.82 -13.90
C GLY A 631 -15.37 -34.67 -14.27
N SER A 632 -16.12 -34.06 -13.36
CA SER A 632 -17.50 -33.55 -13.32
C SER A 632 -17.99 -32.54 -14.35
N ALA A 633 -17.29 -32.28 -15.45
CA ALA A 633 -17.47 -31.07 -16.26
C ALA A 633 -18.92 -30.58 -16.47
N ARG A 634 -19.21 -29.33 -16.03
CA ARG A 634 -20.48 -28.64 -16.25
C ARG A 634 -20.26 -27.32 -16.99
N ASP A 635 -21.19 -27.02 -17.87
CA ASP A 635 -21.13 -25.88 -18.78
C ASP A 635 -21.78 -24.60 -18.21
N ILE A 636 -21.54 -23.46 -18.86
CA ILE A 636 -22.23 -22.19 -18.60
C ILE A 636 -23.26 -21.91 -19.70
N GLY A 637 -24.55 -22.05 -19.38
CA GLY A 637 -25.63 -21.94 -20.36
C GLY A 637 -26.69 -20.88 -20.05
N GLN A 638 -26.87 -19.89 -20.92
CA GLN A 638 -27.85 -18.80 -20.74
C GLN A 638 -27.68 -18.04 -19.41
N SER A 639 -26.44 -17.82 -19.00
CA SER A 639 -26.08 -17.38 -17.64
C SER A 639 -25.18 -16.15 -17.64
N THR A 640 -25.04 -15.51 -16.48
CA THR A 640 -24.03 -14.48 -16.21
C THR A 640 -23.03 -15.01 -15.19
N VAL A 641 -21.74 -14.97 -15.50
CA VAL A 641 -20.67 -15.30 -14.55
C VAL A 641 -19.66 -14.16 -14.48
N SER A 642 -19.38 -13.66 -13.28
CA SER A 642 -18.45 -12.55 -13.07
C SER A 642 -17.47 -12.86 -11.93
N LEU A 643 -16.19 -12.64 -12.18
CA LEU A 643 -15.09 -12.65 -11.21
C LEU A 643 -14.37 -11.29 -11.27
N SER A 644 -15.11 -10.21 -11.05
CA SER A 644 -14.72 -8.85 -11.40
C SER A 644 -14.49 -7.95 -10.18
N SER A 645 -13.73 -6.88 -10.36
CA SER A 645 -13.51 -5.81 -9.36
C SER A 645 -12.90 -6.28 -8.03
N ASN A 646 -12.24 -7.43 -7.99
CA ASN A 646 -11.52 -7.90 -6.82
C ASN A 646 -10.23 -7.09 -6.63
N GLN A 647 -9.87 -6.80 -5.38
CA GLN A 647 -8.80 -5.86 -5.03
C GLN A 647 -7.81 -6.48 -4.04
N THR A 648 -6.54 -6.53 -4.42
CA THR A 648 -5.43 -6.96 -3.56
C THR A 648 -4.51 -5.77 -3.32
N THR A 649 -4.24 -5.44 -2.06
CA THR A 649 -3.38 -4.31 -1.70
C THR A 649 -2.37 -4.70 -0.63
N ALA A 650 -1.09 -4.49 -0.91
CA ALA A 650 -0.02 -4.55 0.08
C ALA A 650 0.63 -3.17 0.24
N GLN A 651 0.72 -2.68 1.47
CA GLN A 651 1.27 -1.36 1.77
C GLN A 651 2.26 -1.43 2.93
N ALA A 652 3.53 -1.13 2.67
CA ALA A 652 4.55 -0.97 3.69
C ALA A 652 4.98 0.49 3.78
N THR A 653 4.94 1.08 4.97
CA THR A 653 5.37 2.46 5.22
C THR A 653 6.30 2.53 6.42
N GLY A 654 7.51 3.07 6.25
CA GLY A 654 8.46 3.22 7.35
C GLY A 654 7.99 4.26 8.38
N ASN A 655 8.11 5.54 8.03
CA ASN A 655 7.70 6.68 8.83
C ASN A 655 6.60 7.48 8.13
N SER A 656 5.54 7.82 8.85
CA SER A 656 4.41 8.63 8.36
C SER A 656 4.02 9.69 9.39
N SER A 657 4.03 10.96 9.00
CA SER A 657 3.70 12.09 9.89
C SER A 657 2.78 13.12 9.24
N THR A 658 1.81 13.60 10.01
CA THR A 658 0.90 14.71 9.63
C THR A 658 0.93 15.76 10.72
N LEU A 659 1.42 16.95 10.38
CA LEU A 659 1.58 18.07 11.30
C LEU A 659 0.69 19.23 10.86
N ASP A 660 -0.16 19.70 11.76
CA ASP A 660 -1.08 20.81 11.51
C ASP A 660 -0.88 21.93 12.54
N GLY A 661 -0.31 23.04 12.09
CA GLY A 661 -0.13 24.26 12.89
C GLY A 661 -1.08 25.35 12.42
N ASN A 662 -2.04 25.73 13.27
CA ASN A 662 -3.01 26.78 12.98
C ASN A 662 -2.92 27.92 14.00
N PHE A 663 -2.55 29.11 13.53
CA PHE A 663 -2.16 30.24 14.36
C PHE A 663 -3.06 31.44 14.06
N GLY A 664 -3.82 31.88 15.07
CA GLY A 664 -4.87 32.90 14.92
C GLY A 664 -6.20 32.32 14.38
N ASP A 665 -7.15 33.21 14.10
CA ASP A 665 -8.42 32.87 13.46
C ASP A 665 -8.92 34.01 12.54
N ALA A 666 -9.99 33.77 11.78
CA ALA A 666 -10.56 34.78 10.86
C ALA A 666 -11.11 36.05 11.55
N THR A 667 -11.29 36.01 12.86
CA THR A 667 -11.71 37.14 13.70
C THR A 667 -10.55 37.78 14.46
N ALA A 668 -9.34 37.22 14.36
CA ALA A 668 -8.17 37.74 15.03
C ALA A 668 -7.85 39.15 14.52
N ALA A 669 -7.70 40.08 15.45
CA ALA A 669 -7.35 41.46 15.19
C ALA A 669 -5.83 41.64 15.05
N SER A 670 -5.03 40.89 15.83
CA SER A 670 -3.57 40.95 15.82
C SER A 670 -2.93 39.60 16.13
N TYR A 671 -1.86 39.23 15.41
CA TYR A 671 -0.99 38.09 15.72
C TYR A 671 0.47 38.53 15.63
N ASP A 672 1.21 38.46 16.73
CA ASP A 672 2.55 39.04 16.87
C ASP A 672 3.62 38.08 17.46
N ALA A 673 3.32 36.79 17.49
CA ALA A 673 4.19 35.75 18.06
C ALA A 673 4.89 34.92 16.97
N GLY A 674 6.09 34.41 17.22
CA GLY A 674 6.80 33.52 16.31
C GLY A 674 6.33 32.06 16.42
N ALA A 675 6.21 31.35 15.29
CA ALA A 675 5.74 29.96 15.30
C ALA A 675 6.46 29.03 14.34
N ALA A 676 6.66 27.77 14.76
CA ALA A 676 7.39 26.75 14.01
C ALA A 676 6.63 25.42 13.91
N VAL A 677 6.61 24.80 12.73
CA VAL A 677 6.20 23.41 12.53
C VAL A 677 7.35 22.65 11.89
N ILE A 678 7.84 21.61 12.56
CA ILE A 678 9.04 20.86 12.18
C ILE A 678 8.72 19.38 12.16
N GLY A 679 9.05 18.72 11.04
CA GLY A 679 8.89 17.27 10.91
C GLY A 679 10.14 16.61 10.35
N GLU A 680 10.67 15.65 11.10
CA GLU A 680 11.89 14.91 10.80
C GLU A 680 11.60 13.42 10.70
N GLN A 681 12.08 12.80 9.63
CA GLN A 681 11.98 11.35 9.45
C GLN A 681 13.35 10.82 9.03
N TYR A 682 13.87 9.88 9.81
CA TYR A 682 15.23 9.39 9.70
C TYR A 682 15.24 7.87 9.67
N THR A 683 16.00 7.27 8.76
CA THR A 683 16.19 5.82 8.72
C THR A 683 17.68 5.53 8.55
N PRO A 684 18.48 5.55 9.63
CA PRO A 684 19.89 5.17 9.57
C PRO A 684 19.99 3.67 9.24
N GLY A 685 20.84 3.30 8.28
CA GLY A 685 21.05 1.91 7.91
C GLY A 685 22.43 1.67 7.33
N ALA A 686 23.12 0.64 7.80
CA ALA A 686 24.37 0.16 7.21
C ALA A 686 24.08 -0.58 5.88
N GLU A 687 23.90 0.17 4.79
CA GLU A 687 23.77 -0.23 3.36
C GLU A 687 22.87 -1.44 2.98
N THR A 688 22.36 -2.31 3.87
CA THR A 688 21.72 -3.58 3.45
C THR A 688 20.63 -4.21 4.30
N ALA A 689 20.40 -3.88 5.59
CA ALA A 689 19.46 -4.66 6.41
C ALA A 689 18.15 -3.92 6.79
N THR A 690 18.12 -2.58 6.86
CA THR A 690 16.84 -1.82 6.87
C THR A 690 16.12 -1.99 5.53
N ALA A 691 14.87 -2.44 5.57
CA ALA A 691 14.08 -2.66 4.36
C ALA A 691 12.61 -2.31 4.53
N VAL A 692 12.02 -1.68 3.51
CA VAL A 692 10.58 -1.47 3.39
C VAL A 692 10.09 -2.21 2.14
N THR A 693 9.30 -3.26 2.32
CA THR A 693 8.90 -4.18 1.25
C THR A 693 7.39 -4.36 1.16
N ALA A 694 6.84 -4.30 -0.05
CA ALA A 694 5.44 -4.60 -0.33
C ALA A 694 5.31 -5.59 -1.49
N THR A 695 4.54 -6.65 -1.31
CA THR A 695 4.25 -7.66 -2.35
C THR A 695 2.75 -7.86 -2.46
N ALA A 696 2.19 -7.65 -3.65
CA ALA A 696 0.77 -7.87 -3.90
C ALA A 696 0.59 -8.67 -5.18
N ASP A 697 -0.09 -9.81 -5.09
CA ASP A 697 -0.37 -10.67 -6.25
C ASP A 697 -1.82 -11.13 -6.23
N SER A 698 -2.47 -11.09 -7.40
CA SER A 698 -3.85 -11.55 -7.59
C SER A 698 -3.91 -12.56 -8.71
N ARG A 699 -4.51 -13.72 -8.43
CA ARG A 699 -4.81 -14.77 -9.37
C ARG A 699 -6.32 -14.87 -9.50
N VAL A 700 -6.86 -14.53 -10.67
CA VAL A 700 -8.29 -14.67 -10.96
C VAL A 700 -8.45 -15.62 -12.13
N ASP A 701 -8.91 -16.84 -11.85
CA ASP A 701 -8.97 -17.92 -12.80
C ASP A 701 -10.40 -18.44 -12.99
N LEU A 702 -10.90 -18.33 -14.21
CA LEU A 702 -12.08 -19.08 -14.63
C LEU A 702 -11.65 -20.12 -15.67
N THR A 703 -11.62 -21.39 -15.27
CA THR A 703 -11.23 -22.51 -16.13
C THR A 703 -12.35 -23.55 -16.21
N LEU A 704 -12.82 -23.81 -17.42
CA LEU A 704 -13.86 -24.79 -17.73
C LEU A 704 -13.30 -25.79 -18.76
N SER A 705 -13.52 -27.08 -18.53
CA SER A 705 -13.13 -28.14 -19.45
C SER A 705 -14.24 -29.18 -19.51
N THR A 706 -14.74 -29.50 -20.70
CA THR A 706 -15.97 -30.30 -20.87
C THR A 706 -15.80 -31.50 -21.80
N ASP A 707 -16.21 -32.67 -21.31
CA ASP A 707 -16.33 -33.93 -22.08
C ASP A 707 -17.81 -34.34 -22.23
N ASP A 708 -18.64 -33.33 -22.47
CA ASP A 708 -20.07 -33.50 -22.71
C ASP A 708 -20.30 -34.33 -24.00
N ALA A 709 -21.09 -35.40 -23.88
CA ALA A 709 -21.51 -36.22 -25.03
C ALA A 709 -22.83 -35.74 -25.67
N ASN A 710 -23.48 -34.69 -25.14
CA ASN A 710 -24.76 -34.22 -25.65
C ASN A 710 -24.62 -33.19 -26.78
N GLY A 711 -23.41 -32.66 -27.00
CA GLY A 711 -23.09 -31.73 -28.09
C GLY A 711 -23.31 -30.25 -27.74
N ASP A 712 -23.58 -29.93 -26.48
CA ASP A 712 -23.74 -28.53 -26.03
C ASP A 712 -22.36 -27.85 -25.89
N PRO A 713 -22.24 -26.53 -26.15
CA PRO A 713 -20.97 -25.84 -25.94
C PRO A 713 -20.54 -25.79 -24.47
N THR A 714 -19.26 -25.55 -24.18
CA THR A 714 -18.80 -25.25 -22.80
C THR A 714 -19.44 -23.96 -22.27
N ILE A 715 -19.66 -22.99 -23.17
CA ILE A 715 -20.34 -21.73 -22.85
C ILE A 715 -21.32 -21.37 -23.99
N TRP A 716 -22.61 -21.17 -23.71
CA TRP A 716 -23.58 -20.72 -24.71
C TRP A 716 -24.59 -19.69 -24.23
N ASN A 717 -24.92 -18.71 -25.09
CA ASN A 717 -25.88 -17.64 -24.80
C ASN A 717 -25.61 -16.91 -23.48
N SER A 718 -24.34 -16.80 -23.08
CA SER A 718 -23.94 -16.37 -21.74
C SER A 718 -23.05 -15.13 -21.79
N THR A 719 -22.92 -14.46 -20.64
CA THR A 719 -21.94 -13.40 -20.41
C THR A 719 -20.96 -13.85 -19.33
N VAL A 720 -19.67 -13.78 -19.62
CA VAL A 720 -18.59 -14.16 -18.70
C VAL A 720 -17.57 -13.03 -18.62
N ALA A 721 -17.28 -12.58 -17.40
CA ALA A 721 -16.42 -11.42 -17.16
C ALA A 721 -15.37 -11.69 -16.08
N VAL A 722 -14.12 -11.37 -16.39
CA VAL A 722 -13.00 -11.29 -15.44
C VAL A 722 -12.44 -9.87 -15.58
N ASP A 723 -13.22 -8.89 -15.11
CA ASP A 723 -13.00 -7.48 -15.43
C ASP A 723 -12.62 -6.65 -14.20
N GLY A 724 -11.73 -5.67 -14.37
CA GLY A 724 -11.48 -4.63 -13.36
C GLY A 724 -10.82 -5.12 -12.07
N ASN A 725 -10.20 -6.30 -12.07
CA ASN A 725 -9.46 -6.80 -10.91
C ASN A 725 -8.14 -6.06 -10.77
N THR A 726 -7.70 -5.78 -9.54
CA THR A 726 -6.50 -4.96 -9.29
C THR A 726 -5.60 -5.57 -8.23
N SER A 727 -4.30 -5.60 -8.51
CA SER A 727 -3.24 -5.85 -7.52
C SER A 727 -2.37 -4.61 -7.35
N THR A 728 -2.12 -4.16 -6.12
CA THR A 728 -1.32 -2.96 -5.81
C THR A 728 -0.32 -3.22 -4.67
N ALA A 729 0.97 -3.13 -4.96
CA ALA A 729 2.06 -3.11 -3.99
C ALA A 729 2.61 -1.68 -3.84
N LEU A 730 2.63 -1.15 -2.62
CA LEU A 730 3.09 0.20 -2.29
C LEU A 730 4.10 0.17 -1.14
N ALA A 731 5.37 0.43 -1.43
CA ALA A 731 6.44 0.56 -0.43
C ALA A 731 6.92 2.01 -0.32
N ARG A 732 6.94 2.57 0.89
CA ARG A 732 7.38 3.96 1.15
C ARG A 732 8.23 4.09 2.40
N THR A 733 9.41 4.69 2.33
CA THR A 733 10.22 4.88 3.55
C THR A 733 9.67 6.02 4.40
N ASN A 734 9.70 7.25 3.89
CA ASN A 734 9.30 8.44 4.65
C ASN A 734 8.17 9.20 3.94
N VAL A 735 7.10 9.49 4.67
CA VAL A 735 5.93 10.22 4.17
C VAL A 735 5.56 11.31 5.18
N GLY A 736 5.56 12.56 4.74
CA GLY A 736 5.31 13.70 5.60
C GLY A 736 4.40 14.75 4.98
N THR A 737 3.41 15.23 5.73
CA THR A 737 2.60 16.41 5.41
C THR A 737 2.72 17.48 6.50
N ILE A 738 3.11 18.72 6.15
CA ILE A 738 2.94 19.91 7.02
C ILE A 738 1.87 20.80 6.42
N THR A 739 0.92 21.19 7.26
CA THR A 739 0.04 22.35 7.06
C THR A 739 0.39 23.39 8.12
N PHE A 740 0.63 24.63 7.68
CA PHE A 740 0.95 25.76 8.53
C PHE A 740 0.11 26.95 8.09
N ASP A 741 -0.87 27.36 8.88
CA ASP A 741 -1.75 28.48 8.55
C ASP A 741 -1.66 29.56 9.64
N VAL A 742 -1.49 30.83 9.23
CA VAL A 742 -1.55 32.01 10.11
C VAL A 742 -2.66 32.93 9.62
N THR A 743 -3.62 33.27 10.49
CA THR A 743 -4.75 34.13 10.14
C THR A 743 -4.98 35.24 11.16
N ALA A 744 -4.94 36.49 10.69
CA ALA A 744 -5.28 37.67 11.48
C ALA A 744 -5.58 38.87 10.58
N THR A 745 -6.25 39.89 11.13
CA THR A 745 -6.45 41.21 10.49
C THR A 745 -5.14 41.95 10.38
N ASN A 746 -4.30 41.90 11.41
CA ASN A 746 -2.91 42.33 11.36
C ASN A 746 -2.03 41.17 11.82
N ALA A 747 -1.10 40.71 11.00
CA ALA A 747 -0.06 39.79 11.44
C ALA A 747 1.26 40.53 11.34
N THR A 748 1.94 40.67 12.46
CA THR A 748 3.24 41.34 12.58
C THR A 748 4.24 40.35 13.17
N ASP A 749 5.53 40.57 12.93
CA ASP A 749 6.58 39.86 13.64
C ASP A 749 7.46 40.87 14.38
N THR A 750 7.14 41.13 15.65
CA THR A 750 7.97 41.97 16.54
C THR A 750 8.88 41.14 17.47
N SER A 751 8.86 39.82 17.32
CA SER A 751 9.64 38.87 18.12
C SER A 751 11.11 38.81 17.68
N THR A 752 11.96 38.10 18.42
CA THR A 752 13.35 37.82 17.98
C THR A 752 13.48 36.78 16.86
N GLY A 753 12.36 36.35 16.25
CA GLY A 753 12.31 35.35 15.18
C GLY A 753 12.41 33.90 15.68
N VAL A 754 11.95 32.94 14.88
CA VAL A 754 12.22 31.51 15.04
C VAL A 754 13.61 31.21 14.50
N SER A 755 14.46 30.65 15.35
CA SER A 755 15.79 30.19 14.94
C SER A 755 15.87 28.66 15.00
N LEU A 756 16.24 28.06 13.87
CA LEU A 756 16.56 26.64 13.76
C LEU A 756 18.02 26.49 13.33
N ILE A 757 18.85 25.92 14.20
CA ILE A 757 20.25 25.61 13.91
C ILE A 757 20.39 24.10 13.72
N LYS A 758 20.75 23.66 12.51
CA LYS A 758 21.11 22.25 12.24
C LYS A 758 22.48 22.11 11.60
N PRO A 759 23.09 20.91 11.67
CA PRO A 759 24.37 20.64 11.01
C PRO A 759 24.37 20.78 9.47
N ILE A 760 23.19 20.74 8.82
CA ILE A 760 23.08 20.66 7.35
C ILE A 760 22.30 21.84 6.75
N ALA A 761 21.30 22.40 7.45
CA ALA A 761 20.64 23.64 7.04
C ALA A 761 20.14 24.47 8.23
N ALA A 762 20.39 25.78 8.24
CA ALA A 762 19.86 26.70 9.23
C ALA A 762 18.76 27.57 8.61
N ALA A 763 17.72 27.86 9.39
CA ALA A 763 16.64 28.74 8.97
C ALA A 763 16.29 29.74 10.08
N ASP A 764 16.11 30.99 9.69
CA ASP A 764 15.68 32.09 10.57
C ASP A 764 14.49 32.81 9.91
N ALA A 765 13.34 32.86 10.59
CA ALA A 765 12.10 33.50 10.13
C ALA A 765 11.12 33.67 11.30
N GLY A 766 10.16 34.60 11.21
CA GLY A 766 9.07 34.72 12.19
C GLY A 766 8.11 33.52 12.18
N PHE A 767 7.89 32.97 10.98
CA PHE A 767 7.14 31.74 10.79
C PHE A 767 7.96 30.71 10.00
N LEU A 768 8.08 29.48 10.52
CA LEU A 768 8.90 28.44 9.91
C LEU A 768 8.13 27.12 9.76
N ALA A 769 8.03 26.63 8.53
CA ALA A 769 7.66 25.26 8.21
C ALA A 769 8.89 24.51 7.69
N TYR A 770 9.36 23.48 8.41
CA TYR A 770 10.58 22.75 8.06
C TYR A 770 10.35 21.23 7.99
N ARG A 771 10.64 20.64 6.84
CA ARG A 771 10.61 19.18 6.62
C ARG A 771 12.01 18.66 6.30
N TYR A 772 12.40 17.58 6.98
CA TYR A 772 13.64 16.87 6.73
C TYR A 772 13.41 15.35 6.69
N GLN A 773 13.81 14.71 5.59
CA GLN A 773 13.68 13.27 5.39
C GLN A 773 15.01 12.68 4.90
N ILE A 774 15.50 11.63 5.55
CA ILE A 774 16.56 10.78 5.02
C ILE A 774 16.02 9.36 4.93
N ALA A 775 16.16 8.77 3.75
CA ALA A 775 15.94 7.35 3.51
C ALA A 775 17.29 6.66 3.30
N GLU A 776 17.56 5.59 4.04
CA GLU A 776 18.65 4.64 3.82
C GLU A 776 18.07 3.21 3.81
N GLY A 777 18.85 2.21 3.36
CA GLY A 777 18.38 0.83 3.22
C GLY A 777 17.72 0.55 1.87
N THR A 778 16.77 -0.39 1.81
CA THR A 778 16.08 -0.76 0.57
C THR A 778 14.58 -0.49 0.62
N VAL A 779 14.01 -0.06 -0.51
CA VAL A 779 12.56 0.14 -0.71
C VAL A 779 12.14 -0.68 -1.91
N SER A 780 11.30 -1.70 -1.71
CA SER A 780 10.91 -2.61 -2.78
C SER A 780 9.41 -2.81 -2.86
N ALA A 781 8.83 -2.66 -4.04
CA ALA A 781 7.45 -3.03 -4.33
C ALA A 781 7.39 -4.05 -5.47
N THR A 782 6.60 -5.12 -5.31
CA THR A 782 6.54 -6.25 -6.25
C THR A 782 5.10 -6.68 -6.54
N SER A 783 4.76 -6.90 -7.81
CA SER A 783 3.47 -7.45 -8.24
C SER A 783 3.59 -8.40 -9.45
N THR A 784 4.57 -9.29 -9.45
CA THR A 784 4.98 -10.07 -10.64
C THR A 784 4.17 -11.33 -10.91
N ALA A 785 3.41 -11.84 -9.94
CA ALA A 785 2.66 -13.08 -10.06
C ALA A 785 1.16 -12.84 -10.28
N SER A 786 0.76 -11.61 -10.64
CA SER A 786 -0.65 -11.31 -10.94
C SER A 786 -1.08 -11.94 -12.26
N THR A 787 -2.07 -12.83 -12.22
CA THR A 787 -2.60 -13.58 -13.37
C THR A 787 -4.12 -13.49 -13.46
N TYR A 788 -4.63 -13.21 -14.65
CA TYR A 788 -6.06 -13.16 -14.94
C TYR A 788 -6.34 -14.09 -16.10
N THR A 789 -7.11 -15.17 -15.87
CA THR A 789 -7.33 -16.20 -16.87
C THR A 789 -8.81 -16.47 -17.10
N LEU A 790 -9.15 -16.65 -18.37
CA LEU A 790 -10.44 -17.13 -18.83
C LEU A 790 -10.20 -18.27 -19.83
N SER A 791 -10.46 -19.50 -19.41
CA SER A 791 -10.23 -20.68 -20.23
C SER A 791 -11.51 -21.51 -20.38
N ALA A 792 -11.85 -21.85 -21.61
CA ALA A 792 -12.99 -22.72 -21.93
C ALA A 792 -12.57 -23.78 -22.95
N SER A 793 -12.55 -25.05 -22.55
CA SER A 793 -12.17 -26.16 -23.43
C SER A 793 -13.23 -27.25 -23.56
N LYS A 794 -13.27 -27.88 -24.74
CA LYS A 794 -14.14 -29.03 -25.05
C LYS A 794 -13.32 -30.16 -25.68
N THR A 795 -13.39 -31.37 -25.14
CA THR A 795 -12.57 -32.53 -25.54
C THR A 795 -13.36 -33.69 -26.16
N SER A 796 -14.69 -33.57 -26.22
CA SER A 796 -15.60 -34.61 -26.72
C SER A 796 -15.60 -34.71 -28.26
N LEU A 797 -15.73 -35.95 -28.76
CA LEU A 797 -15.70 -36.29 -30.20
C LEU A 797 -17.00 -35.93 -30.96
N ASP A 798 -18.05 -35.46 -30.28
CA ASP A 798 -19.35 -35.15 -30.88
C ASP A 798 -19.57 -33.66 -31.20
N VAL A 799 -20.56 -33.39 -32.06
CA VAL A 799 -20.83 -32.10 -32.72
C VAL A 799 -21.23 -30.99 -31.73
N GLY A 800 -20.32 -30.06 -31.38
CA GLY A 800 -20.63 -28.82 -30.66
C GLY A 800 -19.45 -27.82 -30.64
N ASP A 801 -19.72 -26.51 -30.63
CA ASP A 801 -18.68 -25.46 -30.48
C ASP A 801 -18.13 -25.45 -29.04
N ALA A 802 -16.92 -24.92 -28.77
CA ALA A 802 -16.50 -24.72 -27.36
C ALA A 802 -17.26 -23.52 -26.74
N VAL A 803 -17.40 -22.43 -27.49
CA VAL A 803 -18.18 -21.25 -27.09
C VAL A 803 -19.11 -20.80 -28.22
N SER A 804 -20.38 -20.54 -27.91
CA SER A 804 -21.39 -20.16 -28.90
C SER A 804 -22.34 -19.03 -28.45
N ALA A 805 -22.59 -18.03 -29.30
CA ALA A 805 -23.50 -16.91 -29.03
C ALA A 805 -23.29 -16.20 -27.67
N SER A 806 -22.04 -16.09 -27.21
CA SER A 806 -21.69 -15.59 -25.87
C SER A 806 -20.79 -14.35 -25.92
N THR A 807 -20.72 -13.64 -24.79
CA THR A 807 -19.79 -12.53 -24.55
C THR A 807 -18.78 -12.92 -23.48
N LEU A 808 -17.50 -12.86 -23.82
CA LEU A 808 -16.37 -13.15 -22.94
C LEU A 808 -15.51 -11.88 -22.81
N SER A 809 -15.23 -11.45 -21.58
CA SER A 809 -14.40 -10.27 -21.31
C SER A 809 -13.35 -10.54 -20.24
N LEU A 810 -12.12 -10.13 -20.54
CA LEU A 810 -10.97 -10.09 -19.65
C LEU A 810 -10.35 -8.69 -19.76
N SER A 811 -11.00 -7.70 -19.14
CA SER A 811 -10.74 -6.30 -19.41
C SER A 811 -10.45 -5.46 -18.17
N SER A 812 -9.72 -4.35 -18.35
CA SER A 812 -9.45 -3.38 -17.29
C SER A 812 -8.76 -3.93 -16.04
N ASN A 813 -8.15 -5.12 -16.11
CA ASN A 813 -7.41 -5.67 -14.98
C ASN A 813 -6.08 -4.93 -14.81
N ALA A 814 -5.63 -4.74 -13.57
CA ALA A 814 -4.47 -3.93 -13.25
C ALA A 814 -3.48 -4.65 -12.30
N SER A 815 -2.19 -4.50 -12.56
CA SER A 815 -1.11 -4.84 -11.63
C SER A 815 -0.20 -3.62 -11.47
N ALA A 816 0.05 -3.20 -10.23
CA ALA A 816 0.82 -2.00 -9.95
C ALA A 816 1.82 -2.21 -8.80
N ALA A 817 3.09 -1.92 -9.06
CA ALA A 817 4.15 -1.87 -8.04
C ALA A 817 4.72 -0.45 -7.94
N THR A 818 4.71 0.13 -6.73
CA THR A 818 5.19 1.50 -6.48
C THR A 818 6.15 1.54 -5.28
N ALA A 819 7.40 1.94 -5.51
CA ALA A 819 8.40 2.17 -4.47
C ALA A 819 8.79 3.66 -4.42
N VAL A 820 8.70 4.27 -3.25
CA VAL A 820 9.08 5.69 -3.05
C VAL A 820 9.92 5.86 -1.79
N ALA A 821 11.13 6.40 -1.90
CA ALA A 821 11.95 6.59 -0.71
C ALA A 821 11.41 7.73 0.18
N ASN A 822 11.33 8.96 -0.33
CA ASN A 822 10.87 10.11 0.43
C ASN A 822 9.71 10.85 -0.28
N THR A 823 8.65 11.13 0.47
CA THR A 823 7.53 11.99 0.04
C THR A 823 7.28 13.08 1.06
N SER A 824 7.33 14.35 0.64
CA SER A 824 7.05 15.51 1.48
C SER A 824 6.04 16.43 0.81
N THR A 825 5.04 16.83 1.58
CA THR A 825 4.14 17.94 1.27
C THR A 825 4.29 19.00 2.36
N THR A 826 4.58 20.24 1.97
CA THR A 826 4.64 21.40 2.88
C THR A 826 3.78 22.52 2.31
N THR A 827 2.73 22.86 3.04
CA THR A 827 1.83 23.96 2.69
C THR A 827 1.86 24.99 3.79
N MET A 828 2.17 26.23 3.43
CA MET A 828 2.20 27.35 4.35
C MET A 828 1.34 28.49 3.82
N ARG A 829 0.47 29.04 4.66
CA ARG A 829 -0.32 30.24 4.37
C ARG A 829 -0.15 31.24 5.50
N VAL A 830 0.17 32.48 5.14
CA VAL A 830 0.35 33.57 6.09
C VAL A 830 -0.53 34.74 5.65
N GLY A 831 -1.51 35.07 6.47
CA GLY A 831 -2.54 36.05 6.15
C GLY A 831 -3.63 35.54 5.19
N SER A 832 -4.52 36.45 4.80
CA SER A 832 -5.65 36.21 3.89
C SER A 832 -6.02 37.50 3.15
N ASP A 833 -6.93 37.45 2.18
CA ASP A 833 -7.49 38.67 1.57
C ASP A 833 -8.24 39.58 2.57
N ALA A 834 -8.66 39.05 3.73
CA ALA A 834 -9.26 39.81 4.81
C ALA A 834 -8.21 40.46 5.74
N THR A 835 -6.94 40.06 5.64
CA THR A 835 -5.83 40.65 6.41
C THR A 835 -5.58 42.07 5.91
N ALA A 836 -5.64 43.05 6.80
CA ALA A 836 -5.37 44.45 6.49
C ALA A 836 -3.86 44.71 6.32
N ASN A 837 -3.04 44.25 7.26
CA ASN A 837 -1.59 44.40 7.22
C ASN A 837 -0.90 43.09 7.54
N LEU A 838 -0.03 42.63 6.64
CA LEU A 838 0.85 41.48 6.82
C LEU A 838 2.28 42.01 6.82
N ASP A 839 2.94 42.00 7.97
CA ASP A 839 4.30 42.50 8.19
C ASP A 839 5.14 41.39 8.84
N VAL A 840 5.58 40.43 8.04
CA VAL A 840 6.07 39.13 8.54
C VAL A 840 7.28 38.66 7.75
N SER A 841 8.10 37.82 8.38
CA SER A 841 9.10 37.02 7.72
C SER A 841 8.70 35.55 7.79
N ALA A 842 8.79 34.81 6.68
CA ALA A 842 8.27 33.44 6.60
C ALA A 842 9.12 32.52 5.72
N ALA A 843 9.34 31.29 6.18
CA ALA A 843 10.10 30.26 5.47
C ALA A 843 9.34 28.93 5.41
N ALA A 844 9.25 28.35 4.21
CA ALA A 844 8.86 26.96 4.01
C ALA A 844 10.04 26.20 3.37
N VAL A 845 10.60 25.24 4.09
CA VAL A 845 11.80 24.49 3.69
C VAL A 845 11.48 23.00 3.66
N THR A 846 11.77 22.34 2.53
CA THR A 846 11.73 20.88 2.41
C THR A 846 13.10 20.38 1.99
N GLN A 847 13.65 19.44 2.74
CA GLN A 847 14.89 18.77 2.41
C GLN A 847 14.72 17.25 2.45
N GLN A 848 15.16 16.58 1.39
CA GLN A 848 15.09 15.13 1.24
C GLN A 848 16.43 14.59 0.74
N ILE A 849 16.93 13.55 1.40
CA ILE A 849 18.11 12.80 0.99
C ILE A 849 17.69 11.34 0.80
N ASN A 850 17.95 10.80 -0.39
CA ASN A 850 17.73 9.38 -0.67
C ASN A 850 19.07 8.66 -0.87
N ASP A 851 19.45 7.90 0.14
CA ASP A 851 20.54 6.93 0.11
C ASP A 851 19.98 5.48 0.07
N ALA A 852 18.65 5.32 -0.03
CA ALA A 852 17.98 4.04 -0.17
C ALA A 852 17.76 3.63 -1.63
N ALA A 853 18.04 2.38 -1.96
CA ALA A 853 17.71 1.85 -3.28
C ALA A 853 16.19 1.69 -3.41
N ALA A 854 15.57 2.36 -4.38
CA ALA A 854 14.14 2.24 -4.65
C ALA A 854 13.90 1.35 -5.88
N THR A 855 13.26 0.21 -5.68
CA THR A 855 13.01 -0.80 -6.71
C THR A 855 11.52 -1.11 -6.83
N ALA A 856 10.96 -0.99 -8.04
CA ALA A 856 9.60 -1.42 -8.33
C ALA A 856 9.61 -2.49 -9.42
N ILE A 857 8.99 -3.64 -9.16
CA ILE A 857 8.94 -4.79 -10.07
C ILE A 857 7.49 -5.15 -10.37
N GLY A 858 7.05 -4.90 -11.60
CA GLY A 858 5.72 -5.22 -12.08
C GLY A 858 5.70 -6.46 -12.98
N GLY A 859 4.53 -7.07 -13.08
CA GLY A 859 4.22 -8.15 -14.01
C GLY A 859 2.73 -8.40 -14.08
N LEU A 860 2.26 -8.90 -15.21
CA LEU A 860 0.86 -9.25 -15.43
C LEU A 860 0.76 -10.30 -16.53
N SER A 861 0.06 -11.39 -16.24
CA SER A 861 -0.42 -12.30 -17.26
C SER A 861 -1.93 -12.16 -17.40
N ALA A 862 -2.41 -11.78 -18.59
CA ALA A 862 -3.83 -11.81 -18.94
C ALA A 862 -4.02 -12.76 -20.12
N GLU A 863 -4.74 -13.86 -19.90
CA GLU A 863 -4.90 -14.91 -20.91
C GLU A 863 -6.37 -15.31 -21.05
N ALA A 864 -6.89 -15.18 -22.28
CA ALA A 864 -8.17 -15.77 -22.66
C ALA A 864 -7.93 -16.86 -23.72
N THR A 865 -8.33 -18.10 -23.42
CA THR A 865 -8.09 -19.28 -24.25
C THR A 865 -9.38 -20.07 -24.45
N PHE A 866 -9.65 -20.50 -25.68
CA PHE A 866 -10.79 -21.35 -26.01
C PHE A 866 -10.37 -22.48 -26.93
N ASP A 867 -10.43 -23.71 -26.43
CA ASP A 867 -9.87 -24.89 -27.09
C ASP A 867 -10.94 -25.94 -27.40
N LEU A 868 -10.82 -26.54 -28.58
CA LEU A 868 -11.67 -27.63 -29.03
C LEU A 868 -10.80 -28.79 -29.54
N ASP A 869 -10.79 -29.90 -28.81
CA ASP A 869 -10.09 -31.14 -29.15
C ASP A 869 -11.13 -32.20 -29.56
N GLY A 870 -11.50 -32.29 -30.85
CA GLY A 870 -12.55 -33.22 -31.27
C GLY A 870 -12.76 -33.40 -32.78
N VAL A 871 -13.20 -34.60 -33.22
CA VAL A 871 -13.37 -34.92 -34.65
C VAL A 871 -14.70 -34.40 -35.24
N GLY A 872 -14.84 -33.08 -35.47
CA GLY A 872 -16.11 -32.47 -35.92
C GLY A 872 -16.06 -31.30 -36.92
N THR A 873 -17.23 -30.68 -37.18
CA THR A 873 -17.43 -29.45 -37.99
C THR A 873 -17.52 -28.16 -37.14
N SER A 874 -17.21 -28.24 -35.85
CA SER A 874 -17.42 -27.17 -34.88
C SER A 874 -16.29 -26.14 -34.82
N ALA A 875 -16.51 -25.03 -34.12
CA ALA A 875 -15.53 -23.99 -33.87
C ALA A 875 -15.19 -23.86 -32.38
N ALA A 876 -13.99 -23.39 -32.07
CA ALA A 876 -13.64 -22.98 -30.72
C ALA A 876 -14.51 -21.79 -30.26
N LEU A 877 -14.80 -20.88 -31.18
CA LEU A 877 -15.67 -19.72 -30.93
C LEU A 877 -16.64 -19.48 -32.10
N SER A 878 -17.93 -19.33 -31.81
CA SER A 878 -18.99 -19.21 -32.82
C SER A 878 -20.00 -18.13 -32.46
N ASN A 879 -20.29 -17.20 -33.39
CA ASN A 879 -21.23 -16.09 -33.20
C ASN A 879 -21.06 -15.31 -31.88
N SER A 880 -19.82 -15.20 -31.39
CA SER A 880 -19.51 -14.70 -30.05
C SER A 880 -18.53 -13.53 -30.09
N THR A 881 -18.35 -12.86 -28.94
CA THR A 881 -17.34 -11.82 -28.75
C THR A 881 -16.39 -12.21 -27.63
N ALA A 882 -15.08 -12.12 -27.88
CA ALA A 882 -14.05 -12.28 -26.86
C ALA A 882 -13.12 -11.05 -26.88
N SER A 883 -12.96 -10.41 -25.73
CA SER A 883 -12.15 -9.20 -25.56
C SER A 883 -11.13 -9.34 -24.44
N VAL A 884 -9.88 -8.97 -24.73
CA VAL A 884 -8.80 -8.78 -23.75
C VAL A 884 -8.35 -7.33 -23.86
N ASP A 885 -9.10 -6.44 -23.24
CA ASP A 885 -9.03 -5.00 -23.51
C ASP A 885 -8.66 -4.18 -22.25
N GLY A 886 -7.83 -3.14 -22.39
CA GLY A 886 -7.57 -2.19 -21.30
C GLY A 886 -6.83 -2.74 -20.09
N ASN A 887 -6.20 -3.92 -20.17
CA ASN A 887 -5.42 -4.48 -19.06
C ASN A 887 -4.11 -3.71 -18.91
N THR A 888 -3.73 -3.40 -17.67
CA THR A 888 -2.59 -2.52 -17.36
C THR A 888 -1.62 -3.16 -16.39
N SER A 889 -0.34 -3.06 -16.70
CA SER A 889 0.75 -3.41 -15.79
C SER A 889 1.64 -2.18 -15.60
N SER A 890 1.94 -1.82 -14.37
CA SER A 890 2.73 -0.65 -14.04
C SER A 890 3.77 -0.93 -12.95
N ALA A 891 5.01 -0.50 -13.17
CA ALA A 891 6.02 -0.37 -12.14
C ALA A 891 6.45 1.09 -12.03
N SER A 892 6.63 1.60 -10.81
CA SER A 892 7.05 2.98 -10.56
C SER A 892 8.01 3.07 -9.37
N ALA A 893 9.25 3.50 -9.61
CA ALA A 893 10.24 3.75 -8.57
C ALA A 893 10.60 5.24 -8.53
N THR A 894 10.57 5.84 -7.35
CA THR A 894 10.94 7.25 -7.15
C THR A 894 11.82 7.44 -5.92
N GLY A 895 12.89 8.23 -6.06
CA GLY A 895 13.73 8.61 -4.91
C GLY A 895 13.01 9.62 -4.03
N ASN A 896 13.03 10.89 -4.45
CA ASN A 896 12.46 12.01 -3.68
C ASN A 896 11.29 12.68 -4.40
N VAL A 897 10.19 12.91 -3.66
CA VAL A 897 9.02 13.68 -4.09
C VAL A 897 8.78 14.83 -3.13
N ALA A 898 8.82 16.07 -3.61
CA ALA A 898 8.54 17.27 -2.84
C ALA A 898 7.44 18.10 -3.49
N THR A 899 6.42 18.46 -2.71
CA THR A 899 5.45 19.50 -3.07
C THR A 899 5.48 20.58 -2.00
N ALA A 900 5.91 21.78 -2.36
CA ALA A 900 6.02 22.88 -1.42
C ALA A 900 5.24 24.11 -1.92
N SER A 901 4.43 24.69 -1.04
CA SER A 901 3.70 25.91 -1.36
C SER A 901 3.71 26.89 -0.20
N LEU A 902 3.88 28.16 -0.53
CA LEU A 902 3.85 29.27 0.41
C LEU A 902 3.02 30.41 -0.19
N THR A 903 1.99 30.82 0.54
CA THR A 903 1.11 31.93 0.15
C THR A 903 1.12 32.99 1.23
N ALA A 904 1.51 34.21 0.90
CA ALA A 904 1.48 35.37 1.79
C ALA A 904 0.50 36.41 1.23
N THR A 905 -0.63 36.66 1.89
CA THR A 905 -1.69 37.55 1.36
C THR A 905 -2.23 38.53 2.41
N GLY A 906 -2.60 39.72 1.93
CA GLY A 906 -3.15 40.81 2.74
C GLY A 906 -3.41 42.04 1.87
N THR A 907 -4.11 43.03 2.42
CA THR A 907 -4.32 44.33 1.78
C THR A 907 -2.96 45.02 1.60
N ASN A 908 -2.12 45.01 2.63
CA ASN A 908 -0.73 45.44 2.56
C ASN A 908 0.17 44.27 2.98
N VAL A 909 1.12 43.87 2.14
CA VAL A 909 2.15 42.87 2.44
C VAL A 909 3.49 43.57 2.51
N ALA A 910 4.09 43.67 3.69
CA ALA A 910 5.30 44.44 3.99
C ALA A 910 6.43 43.54 4.52
N SER A 911 7.65 44.07 4.47
CA SER A 911 8.86 43.45 5.03
C SER A 911 8.92 43.68 6.55
N ALA A 912 9.10 42.60 7.32
CA ALA A 912 9.27 42.65 8.77
C ALA A 912 10.47 43.55 9.14
N SER A 913 10.25 44.53 10.02
CA SER A 913 11.27 45.53 10.33
C SER A 913 12.50 44.92 11.03
N GLY A 914 13.55 44.61 10.27
CA GLY A 914 14.86 44.22 10.79
C GLY A 914 15.17 42.72 10.79
N LEU A 915 14.26 41.86 10.34
CA LEU A 915 14.47 40.41 10.19
C LEU A 915 14.41 40.01 8.71
N VAL A 916 15.53 39.52 8.17
CA VAL A 916 15.58 38.93 6.83
C VAL A 916 15.49 37.43 6.99
N THR A 917 14.50 36.78 6.37
CA THR A 917 14.46 35.33 6.35
C THR A 917 15.71 34.80 5.66
N THR A 918 16.43 33.95 6.37
CA THR A 918 17.65 33.33 5.86
C THR A 918 17.49 31.82 5.84
N VAL A 919 17.67 31.20 4.68
CA VAL A 919 17.75 29.74 4.53
C VAL A 919 19.16 29.42 4.06
N ASP A 920 19.95 28.81 4.94
CA ASP A 920 21.31 28.37 4.67
C ASP A 920 21.33 26.86 4.52
N ALA A 921 21.69 26.34 3.35
CA ALA A 921 21.90 24.91 3.09
C ALA A 921 23.39 24.61 2.86
N GLY A 922 24.26 25.17 3.71
CA GLY A 922 25.70 24.98 3.71
C GLY A 922 26.45 26.04 2.89
N ALA A 923 26.63 25.80 1.59
CA ALA A 923 27.33 26.74 0.70
C ALA A 923 26.37 27.65 -0.10
N GLU A 924 25.07 27.49 0.12
CA GLU A 924 24.01 28.14 -0.63
C GLU A 924 23.07 28.84 0.37
N ILE A 925 22.92 30.15 0.23
CA ILE A 925 22.12 30.99 1.12
C ILE A 925 21.05 31.70 0.31
N LEU A 926 19.79 31.54 0.71
CA LEU A 926 18.66 32.36 0.26
C LEU A 926 18.34 33.39 1.35
N GLY A 927 18.33 34.67 0.99
CA GLY A 927 17.84 35.76 1.83
C GLY A 927 16.66 36.48 1.17
N SER A 928 15.51 36.56 1.83
CA SER A 928 14.32 37.32 1.39
C SER A 928 13.40 37.56 2.59
N ASP A 929 12.29 38.30 2.44
CA ASP A 929 11.28 38.37 3.52
C ASP A 929 10.45 37.09 3.56
N ILE A 930 10.08 36.56 2.38
CA ILE A 930 9.30 35.34 2.22
C ILE A 930 10.08 34.33 1.36
N ALA A 931 10.47 33.20 1.95
CA ALA A 931 11.34 32.20 1.34
C ALA A 931 10.65 30.83 1.20
N LEU A 932 10.74 30.24 0.00
CA LEU A 932 10.36 28.86 -0.26
C LEU A 932 11.59 28.11 -0.80
N ALA A 933 12.02 27.04 -0.12
CA ALA A 933 13.21 26.29 -0.52
C ALA A 933 12.96 24.78 -0.54
N THR A 934 13.33 24.12 -1.64
CA THR A 934 13.30 22.66 -1.76
C THR A 934 14.65 22.11 -2.19
N PHE A 935 15.13 21.13 -1.43
CA PHE A 935 16.42 20.47 -1.62
C PHE A 935 16.19 18.96 -1.73
N GLN A 936 16.57 18.35 -2.86
CA GLN A 936 16.46 16.91 -3.06
C GLN A 936 17.78 16.34 -3.57
N ASP A 937 18.38 15.45 -2.81
CA ASP A 937 19.61 14.73 -3.19
C ASP A 937 19.30 13.23 -3.28
N ASN A 938 19.54 12.64 -4.45
CA ASN A 938 19.47 11.20 -4.68
C ASN A 938 20.88 10.66 -4.87
N ARG A 939 21.31 9.73 -4.01
CA ARG A 939 22.63 9.08 -4.06
C ARG A 939 22.54 7.58 -4.32
N ALA A 940 21.34 7.01 -4.31
CA ALA A 940 21.10 5.58 -4.51
C ALA A 940 20.42 5.26 -5.85
N VAL A 941 20.43 3.96 -6.19
CA VAL A 941 19.85 3.42 -7.41
C VAL A 941 18.33 3.52 -7.39
N ILE A 942 17.74 3.96 -8.50
CA ILE A 942 16.30 3.94 -8.75
C ILE A 942 16.03 3.01 -9.92
N ALA A 943 15.28 1.94 -9.68
CA ALA A 943 15.03 0.89 -10.67
C ALA A 943 13.55 0.57 -10.79
N SER A 944 13.02 0.64 -12.01
CA SER A 944 11.66 0.21 -12.33
C SER A 944 11.70 -0.85 -13.42
N THR A 945 11.23 -2.06 -13.12
CA THR A 945 11.28 -3.20 -14.03
C THR A 945 9.87 -3.73 -14.22
N ASN A 946 9.38 -3.76 -15.46
CA ASN A 946 8.08 -4.31 -15.81
C ASN A 946 8.18 -5.20 -17.05
N THR A 947 8.73 -6.40 -16.87
CA THR A 947 9.15 -7.27 -17.99
C THR A 947 8.43 -8.61 -18.07
N ALA A 948 7.73 -9.03 -17.00
CA ALA A 948 6.96 -10.27 -16.96
C ALA A 948 5.52 -10.01 -17.42
N ASN A 949 5.32 -9.56 -18.66
CA ASN A 949 3.98 -9.23 -19.17
C ASN A 949 3.60 -10.02 -20.42
N THR A 950 2.47 -10.71 -20.33
CA THR A 950 1.85 -11.49 -21.41
C THR A 950 0.37 -11.17 -21.47
N VAL A 951 -0.11 -10.80 -22.66
CA VAL A 951 -1.52 -10.56 -22.92
C VAL A 951 -1.90 -11.36 -24.16
N THR A 952 -2.74 -12.37 -23.98
CA THR A 952 -3.02 -13.36 -25.03
C THR A 952 -4.51 -13.59 -25.18
N LEU A 953 -4.94 -13.67 -26.43
CA LEU A 953 -6.25 -14.15 -26.83
C LEU A 953 -6.04 -15.30 -27.81
N SER A 954 -6.43 -16.51 -27.43
CA SER A 954 -6.16 -17.71 -28.22
C SER A 954 -7.38 -18.58 -28.46
N GLY A 955 -7.47 -19.16 -29.66
CA GLY A 955 -8.50 -20.13 -30.00
C GLY A 955 -7.96 -21.29 -30.81
N THR A 956 -8.08 -22.51 -30.29
CA THR A 956 -7.58 -23.72 -30.96
C THR A 956 -8.72 -24.65 -31.33
N ALA A 957 -8.74 -25.15 -32.56
CA ALA A 957 -9.61 -26.25 -32.96
C ALA A 957 -8.81 -27.39 -33.61
N ILE A 958 -9.00 -28.62 -33.16
CA ILE A 958 -8.34 -29.82 -33.69
C ILE A 958 -9.44 -30.75 -34.22
N GLY A 959 -9.42 -31.14 -35.50
CA GLY A 959 -10.48 -32.00 -36.08
C GLY A 959 -10.43 -32.19 -37.60
N THR A 960 -11.53 -32.63 -38.25
CA THR A 960 -11.56 -32.95 -39.69
C THR A 960 -12.32 -31.99 -40.63
N ALA A 961 -13.21 -31.09 -40.14
CA ALA A 961 -14.01 -30.22 -41.02
C ALA A 961 -14.49 -28.82 -40.47
N GLY A 962 -14.20 -28.43 -39.23
CA GLY A 962 -14.57 -27.13 -38.63
C GLY A 962 -13.64 -25.93 -38.94
N SER A 963 -14.10 -24.70 -38.63
CA SER A 963 -13.28 -23.46 -38.62
C SER A 963 -12.79 -23.19 -37.20
N GLY A 964 -11.65 -22.54 -37.00
CA GLY A 964 -11.19 -22.19 -35.63
C GLY A 964 -12.15 -21.23 -34.93
N VAL A 965 -12.48 -20.12 -35.62
CA VAL A 965 -13.39 -19.08 -35.13
C VAL A 965 -14.37 -18.65 -36.24
N PHE A 966 -15.68 -18.73 -35.98
CA PHE A 966 -16.76 -18.49 -36.96
C PHE A 966 -17.73 -17.38 -36.54
N GLY A 967 -18.04 -16.44 -37.43
CA GLY A 967 -19.05 -15.39 -37.18
C GLY A 967 -18.77 -14.50 -35.95
N SER A 968 -17.54 -14.44 -35.47
CA SER A 968 -17.20 -13.93 -34.13
C SER A 968 -16.25 -12.73 -34.16
N THR A 969 -16.15 -12.01 -33.05
CA THR A 969 -15.25 -10.87 -32.87
C THR A 969 -14.22 -11.17 -31.79
N LEU A 970 -12.94 -11.04 -32.13
CA LEU A 970 -11.81 -11.10 -31.22
C LEU A 970 -11.18 -9.71 -31.11
N SER A 971 -11.05 -9.18 -29.89
CA SER A 971 -10.42 -7.89 -29.62
C SER A 971 -9.32 -8.02 -28.57
N LEU A 972 -8.14 -7.47 -28.88
CA LEU A 972 -7.06 -7.25 -27.92
C LEU A 972 -6.58 -5.81 -28.08
N SER A 973 -7.09 -4.93 -27.24
CA SER A 973 -6.91 -3.49 -27.43
C SER A 973 -6.64 -2.69 -26.18
N ASP A 974 -5.98 -1.55 -26.34
CA ASP A 974 -5.71 -0.57 -25.27
C ASP A 974 -5.02 -1.15 -24.01
N ASN A 975 -4.36 -2.30 -24.12
CA ASN A 975 -3.56 -2.87 -23.03
C ASN A 975 -2.23 -2.10 -22.89
N ALA A 976 -1.75 -1.89 -21.67
CA ALA A 976 -0.59 -1.05 -21.40
C ALA A 976 0.41 -1.71 -20.44
N VAL A 977 1.69 -1.63 -20.76
CA VAL A 977 2.81 -1.97 -19.87
C VAL A 977 3.66 -0.73 -19.66
N THR A 978 3.78 -0.27 -18.42
CA THR A 978 4.55 0.94 -18.08
C THR A 978 5.61 0.68 -17.01
N ALA A 979 6.80 1.25 -17.20
CA ALA A 979 7.86 1.32 -16.19
C ALA A 979 8.32 2.78 -16.04
N TYR A 980 8.25 3.31 -14.81
CA TYR A 980 8.61 4.69 -14.47
C TYR A 980 9.72 4.72 -13.41
N ALA A 981 10.84 5.37 -13.71
CA ALA A 981 11.91 5.61 -12.75
C ALA A 981 12.23 7.11 -12.69
N THR A 982 12.15 7.71 -11.50
CA THR A 982 12.45 9.15 -11.31
C THR A 982 13.33 9.35 -10.08
N ALA A 983 14.50 9.98 -10.21
CA ALA A 983 15.33 10.26 -9.03
C ALA A 983 14.69 11.33 -8.13
N ASN A 984 14.43 12.51 -8.67
CA ASN A 984 13.88 13.64 -7.92
C ASN A 984 12.74 14.32 -8.67
N THR A 985 11.64 14.61 -7.98
CA THR A 985 10.56 15.44 -8.49
C THR A 985 10.14 16.51 -7.47
N ALA A 986 10.04 17.75 -7.93
CA ALA A 986 9.67 18.91 -7.11
C ALA A 986 8.60 19.76 -7.81
N SER A 987 7.58 20.15 -7.06
CA SER A 987 6.56 21.12 -7.47
C SER A 987 6.45 22.23 -6.44
N ASN A 988 6.84 23.44 -6.82
CA ASN A 988 6.96 24.59 -5.93
C ASN A 988 6.11 25.76 -6.38
N SER A 989 5.38 26.35 -5.44
CA SER A 989 4.55 27.53 -5.70
C SER A 989 4.67 28.57 -4.58
N LEU A 990 5.22 29.74 -4.90
CA LEU A 990 5.28 30.89 -4.00
C LEU A 990 4.36 31.99 -4.53
N THR A 991 3.43 32.47 -3.69
CA THR A 991 2.50 33.56 -4.02
C THR A 991 2.59 34.68 -3.00
N LEU A 992 2.80 35.92 -3.45
CA LEU A 992 2.79 37.13 -2.62
C LEU A 992 1.70 38.10 -3.11
N GLY A 993 0.82 38.49 -2.20
CA GLY A 993 -0.33 39.32 -2.50
C GLY A 993 -1.38 38.65 -3.39
N SER A 994 -2.41 39.40 -3.72
CA SER A 994 -3.50 39.01 -4.61
C SER A 994 -3.98 40.20 -5.44
N ALA A 995 -4.96 39.98 -6.34
CA ALA A 995 -5.60 41.09 -7.06
C ALA A 995 -6.30 42.10 -6.12
N SER A 996 -6.58 41.70 -4.88
CA SER A 996 -7.18 42.54 -3.84
C SER A 996 -6.13 43.30 -3.02
N SER A 997 -4.85 42.93 -3.12
CA SER A 997 -3.76 43.60 -2.42
C SER A 997 -3.57 45.03 -2.96
N SER A 998 -3.48 45.98 -2.04
CA SER A 998 -3.16 47.38 -2.34
C SER A 998 -1.67 47.56 -2.56
N THR A 999 -0.82 47.03 -1.67
CA THR A 999 0.63 47.14 -1.77
C THR A 999 1.32 45.83 -1.42
N VAL A 1000 2.36 45.47 -2.19
CA VAL A 1000 3.34 44.46 -1.81
C VAL A 1000 4.72 45.13 -1.80
N ASP A 1001 5.33 45.20 -0.62
CA ASP A 1001 6.67 45.71 -0.33
C ASP A 1001 7.59 44.63 0.28
N ALA A 1002 7.09 43.40 0.48
CA ALA A 1002 7.93 42.26 0.84
C ALA A 1002 8.66 41.71 -0.40
N SER A 1003 9.90 41.27 -0.20
CA SER A 1003 10.70 40.50 -1.14
C SER A 1003 10.37 39.00 -1.07
N GLY A 1004 10.52 38.29 -2.19
CA GLY A 1004 10.15 36.86 -2.29
C GLY A 1004 11.22 36.02 -2.99
N GLY A 1005 11.59 34.89 -2.39
CA GLY A 1005 12.59 33.96 -2.91
C GLY A 1005 12.04 32.54 -3.06
N LEU A 1006 12.16 31.95 -4.26
CA LEU A 1006 11.91 30.53 -4.50
C LEU A 1006 13.20 29.85 -4.94
N PHE A 1007 13.67 28.88 -4.16
CA PHE A 1007 14.84 28.05 -4.49
C PHE A 1007 14.45 26.59 -4.64
N ASN A 1008 14.74 26.00 -5.79
CA ASN A 1008 14.68 24.56 -5.98
C ASN A 1008 16.04 24.02 -6.40
N ARG A 1009 16.52 23.01 -5.67
CA ARG A 1009 17.76 22.30 -5.96
C ARG A 1009 17.52 20.80 -5.99
N GLN A 1010 17.89 20.17 -7.10
CA GLN A 1010 17.80 18.72 -7.26
C GLN A 1010 19.13 18.16 -7.77
N ARG A 1011 19.70 17.18 -7.07
CA ARG A 1011 20.91 16.47 -7.50
C ARG A 1011 20.64 14.97 -7.61
N ASN A 1012 21.00 14.41 -8.74
CA ASN A 1012 21.20 12.97 -8.90
C ASN A 1012 22.72 12.73 -8.91
N GLU A 1013 23.25 12.24 -7.80
CA GLU A 1013 24.69 12.16 -7.52
C GLU A 1013 25.36 10.96 -8.22
N THR A 1014 26.69 10.84 -8.08
CA THR A 1014 27.43 9.70 -8.63
C THR A 1014 27.12 8.43 -7.83
N GLY A 1015 26.84 7.30 -8.49
CA GLY A 1015 26.35 6.07 -7.88
C GLY A 1015 24.82 5.92 -7.94
N ALA A 1016 24.11 7.00 -8.29
CA ALA A 1016 22.66 7.11 -8.27
C ALA A 1016 22.03 6.83 -9.65
N THR A 1017 22.32 5.66 -10.21
CA THR A 1017 21.80 5.27 -11.54
C THR A 1017 20.27 5.18 -11.54
N VAL A 1018 19.63 5.73 -12.57
CA VAL A 1018 18.17 5.66 -12.78
C VAL A 1018 17.87 4.77 -13.98
N THR A 1019 17.10 3.71 -13.76
CA THR A 1019 16.78 2.72 -14.80
C THR A 1019 15.29 2.40 -14.86
N SER A 1020 14.74 2.39 -16.07
CA SER A 1020 13.42 1.82 -16.36
C SER A 1020 13.53 0.75 -17.44
N ASP A 1021 12.89 -0.40 -17.24
CA ASP A 1021 12.82 -1.50 -18.22
C ASP A 1021 11.37 -1.98 -18.38
N ALA A 1022 10.89 -2.09 -19.61
CA ALA A 1022 9.55 -2.54 -19.93
C ALA A 1022 9.55 -3.56 -21.09
N SER A 1023 8.81 -4.65 -20.94
CA SER A 1023 8.58 -5.67 -21.97
C SER A 1023 7.14 -6.16 -21.91
N GLY A 1024 6.54 -6.41 -23.07
CA GLY A 1024 5.19 -6.98 -23.18
C GLY A 1024 4.99 -7.76 -24.46
N ALA A 1025 4.39 -8.94 -24.35
CA ALA A 1025 3.97 -9.75 -25.49
C ALA A 1025 2.45 -9.72 -25.60
N PHE A 1026 1.94 -9.19 -26.72
CA PHE A 1026 0.52 -9.07 -27.03
C PHE A 1026 0.21 -9.94 -28.24
N SER A 1027 -0.65 -10.94 -28.08
CA SER A 1027 -0.90 -11.92 -29.14
C SER A 1027 -2.37 -12.28 -29.32
N VAL A 1028 -2.80 -12.34 -30.57
CA VAL A 1028 -4.05 -13.01 -30.98
C VAL A 1028 -3.69 -14.22 -31.82
N THR A 1029 -3.96 -15.43 -31.34
CA THR A 1029 -3.61 -16.67 -32.04
C THR A 1029 -4.85 -17.50 -32.31
N VAL A 1030 -5.02 -17.95 -33.55
CA VAL A 1030 -6.08 -18.90 -33.91
C VAL A 1030 -5.47 -20.06 -34.68
N ASP A 1031 -5.63 -21.28 -34.17
CA ASP A 1031 -5.07 -22.49 -34.77
C ASP A 1031 -6.16 -23.50 -35.17
N THR A 1032 -5.91 -24.18 -36.28
CA THR A 1032 -6.72 -25.26 -36.82
C THR A 1032 -5.81 -26.43 -37.21
N ALA A 1033 -5.54 -27.32 -36.25
CA ALA A 1033 -4.73 -28.51 -36.49
C ALA A 1033 -5.57 -29.56 -37.26
N GLU A 1034 -5.03 -30.09 -38.36
CA GLU A 1034 -5.61 -31.18 -39.17
C GLU A 1034 -6.92 -30.89 -39.95
N LEU A 1035 -7.41 -29.64 -39.90
CA LEU A 1035 -8.68 -29.22 -40.48
C LEU A 1035 -8.61 -28.73 -41.94
N THR A 1036 -9.71 -28.91 -42.69
CA THR A 1036 -9.93 -28.28 -44.01
C THR A 1036 -10.58 -26.88 -43.94
N GLY A 1037 -11.07 -26.46 -42.77
CA GLY A 1037 -11.72 -25.16 -42.56
C GLY A 1037 -10.73 -23.99 -42.40
N ALA A 1038 -11.26 -22.77 -42.29
CA ALA A 1038 -10.43 -21.59 -42.08
C ALA A 1038 -10.15 -21.35 -40.60
N ALA A 1039 -8.94 -20.89 -40.23
CA ALA A 1039 -8.68 -20.46 -38.85
C ALA A 1039 -9.67 -19.35 -38.43
N LEU A 1040 -9.85 -18.33 -39.29
CA LEU A 1040 -10.84 -17.27 -39.09
C LEU A 1040 -11.86 -17.22 -40.24
N ASN A 1041 -13.16 -17.42 -39.98
CA ASN A 1041 -14.21 -17.51 -41.01
C ASN A 1041 -15.41 -16.59 -40.74
N ALA A 1042 -15.68 -15.62 -41.62
CA ALA A 1042 -16.72 -14.61 -41.44
C ALA A 1042 -16.60 -13.86 -40.09
N SER A 1043 -15.37 -13.67 -39.61
CA SER A 1043 -15.04 -13.18 -38.27
C SER A 1043 -14.08 -12.00 -38.33
N SER A 1044 -13.87 -11.33 -37.20
CA SER A 1044 -12.90 -10.23 -37.07
C SER A 1044 -11.90 -10.47 -35.94
N ALA A 1045 -10.63 -10.13 -36.17
CA ALA A 1045 -9.57 -10.11 -35.15
C ALA A 1045 -8.86 -8.74 -35.14
N THR A 1046 -8.89 -8.05 -34.01
CA THR A 1046 -8.29 -6.72 -33.84
C THR A 1046 -7.23 -6.71 -32.74
N LEU A 1047 -6.03 -6.27 -33.07
CA LEU A 1047 -4.93 -6.01 -32.14
C LEU A 1047 -4.53 -4.53 -32.25
N SER A 1048 -5.05 -3.68 -31.37
CA SER A 1048 -4.94 -2.22 -31.55
C SER A 1048 -4.77 -1.39 -30.29
N GLY A 1049 -4.03 -0.28 -30.37
CA GLY A 1049 -3.89 0.65 -29.24
C GLY A 1049 -3.05 0.13 -28.06
N ASN A 1050 -2.45 -1.05 -28.18
CA ASN A 1050 -1.64 -1.63 -27.12
C ASN A 1050 -0.28 -0.92 -27.01
N SER A 1051 0.22 -0.71 -25.79
CA SER A 1051 1.40 0.12 -25.54
C SER A 1051 2.40 -0.51 -24.57
N VAL A 1052 3.69 -0.29 -24.86
CA VAL A 1052 4.80 -0.55 -23.93
C VAL A 1052 5.57 0.76 -23.76
N LEU A 1053 5.68 1.26 -22.53
CA LEU A 1053 6.35 2.51 -22.19
C LEU A 1053 7.39 2.29 -21.09
N SER A 1054 8.62 2.72 -21.36
CA SER A 1054 9.68 2.84 -20.37
C SER A 1054 10.11 4.30 -20.26
N LEU A 1055 10.04 4.88 -19.07
CA LEU A 1055 10.37 6.29 -18.82
C LEU A 1055 11.30 6.43 -17.61
N ALA A 1056 12.52 6.92 -17.86
CA ALA A 1056 13.52 7.21 -16.83
C ALA A 1056 13.81 8.73 -16.77
N ARG A 1057 13.86 9.30 -15.57
CA ARG A 1057 14.08 10.74 -15.34
C ARG A 1057 15.07 10.94 -14.19
N GLY A 1058 16.08 11.78 -14.38
CA GLY A 1058 16.93 12.25 -13.28
C GLY A 1058 16.14 13.23 -12.41
N ASN A 1059 16.12 14.50 -12.80
CA ASN A 1059 15.47 15.57 -12.04
C ASN A 1059 14.28 16.19 -12.81
N LEU A 1060 13.15 16.37 -12.13
CA LEU A 1060 11.96 17.03 -12.64
C LEU A 1060 11.53 18.16 -11.70
N ALA A 1061 11.42 19.38 -12.21
CA ALA A 1061 11.01 20.55 -11.43
C ALA A 1061 9.92 21.35 -12.13
N THR A 1062 8.92 21.76 -11.36
CA THR A 1062 7.97 22.82 -11.73
C THR A 1062 7.98 23.89 -10.65
N ASN A 1063 8.35 25.13 -11.01
CA ASN A 1063 8.45 26.24 -10.07
C ASN A 1063 7.60 27.41 -10.55
N SER A 1064 6.79 27.98 -9.66
CA SER A 1064 5.96 29.16 -9.92
C SER A 1064 6.16 30.21 -8.82
N LEU A 1065 6.50 31.43 -9.22
CA LEU A 1065 6.53 32.61 -8.35
C LEU A 1065 5.54 33.63 -8.89
N THR A 1066 4.50 33.95 -8.11
CA THR A 1066 3.48 34.93 -8.48
C THR A 1066 3.44 36.07 -7.48
N VAL A 1067 3.45 37.30 -7.97
CA VAL A 1067 3.29 38.52 -7.18
C VAL A 1067 2.18 39.36 -7.79
N ALA A 1068 1.20 39.77 -6.99
CA ALA A 1068 0.09 40.58 -7.46
C ALA A 1068 -0.31 41.63 -6.41
N ALA A 1069 -0.47 42.88 -6.86
CA ALA A 1069 -1.07 43.96 -6.08
C ALA A 1069 -1.46 45.14 -6.99
N THR A 1070 -2.07 46.17 -6.40
CA THR A 1070 -2.26 47.46 -7.06
C THR A 1070 -0.93 48.20 -7.23
N SER A 1071 0.01 48.04 -6.30
CA SER A 1071 1.37 48.58 -6.33
C SER A 1071 2.37 47.54 -5.82
N VAL A 1072 3.44 47.31 -6.56
CA VAL A 1072 4.50 46.35 -6.18
C VAL A 1072 5.84 47.09 -6.13
N THR A 1073 6.41 47.25 -4.94
CA THR A 1073 7.65 48.01 -4.70
C THR A 1073 8.86 47.09 -4.51
N ALA A 1074 10.07 47.65 -4.53
CA ALA A 1074 11.31 46.89 -4.46
C ALA A 1074 11.61 46.23 -3.11
N GLY A 1075 10.89 46.62 -2.04
CA GLY A 1075 11.11 46.17 -0.67
C GLY A 1075 12.36 46.71 0.00
N THR A 1076 12.42 46.57 1.33
CA THR A 1076 13.60 46.86 2.16
C THR A 1076 14.51 45.63 2.28
N GLY A 1077 14.92 45.05 1.16
CA GLY A 1077 15.79 43.88 1.11
C GLY A 1077 15.72 43.22 -0.26
N ALA A 1078 16.86 43.00 -0.92
CA ALA A 1078 16.86 42.24 -2.16
C ALA A 1078 16.79 40.75 -1.82
N GLY A 1079 15.88 40.02 -2.46
CA GLY A 1079 15.99 38.57 -2.61
C GLY A 1079 17.38 38.22 -3.13
N SER A 1080 18.22 37.66 -2.27
CA SER A 1080 19.63 37.40 -2.53
C SER A 1080 19.89 35.91 -2.50
N PHE A 1081 20.47 35.40 -3.58
CA PHE A 1081 21.05 34.07 -3.61
C PHE A 1081 22.57 34.19 -3.57
N THR A 1082 23.21 33.53 -2.61
CA THR A 1082 24.66 33.40 -2.55
C THR A 1082 25.02 31.94 -2.73
N GLY A 1083 25.80 31.60 -3.76
CA GLY A 1083 26.22 30.22 -4.02
C GLY A 1083 27.49 30.12 -4.87
N SER A 1084 27.77 28.92 -5.41
CA SER A 1084 28.98 28.64 -6.21
C SER A 1084 29.08 29.46 -7.51
N THR A 1085 27.99 30.08 -7.95
CA THR A 1085 27.88 30.93 -9.14
C THR A 1085 27.99 32.44 -8.85
N GLY A 1086 28.11 32.85 -7.57
CA GLY A 1086 28.19 34.24 -7.12
C GLY A 1086 26.99 34.70 -6.30
N VAL A 1087 26.84 36.02 -6.15
CA VAL A 1087 25.68 36.67 -5.49
C VAL A 1087 24.73 37.19 -6.56
N LEU A 1088 23.47 36.76 -6.52
CA LEU A 1088 22.40 37.21 -7.41
C LEU A 1088 21.35 37.96 -6.58
N THR A 1089 20.92 39.16 -6.99
CA THR A 1089 19.99 40.01 -6.21
C THR A 1089 18.83 40.56 -7.05
N ALA A 1090 17.59 40.40 -6.57
CA ALA A 1090 16.36 41.01 -7.11
C ALA A 1090 15.27 41.03 -6.03
N SER A 1091 14.25 41.90 -6.13
CA SER A 1091 13.13 41.93 -5.17
C SER A 1091 12.37 40.60 -5.15
N TYR A 1092 12.24 39.97 -6.32
CA TYR A 1092 11.63 38.66 -6.50
C TYR A 1092 12.56 37.74 -7.28
N ALA A 1093 12.92 36.60 -6.71
CA ALA A 1093 13.95 35.74 -7.28
C ALA A 1093 13.52 34.28 -7.29
N LEU A 1094 13.57 33.64 -8.47
CA LEU A 1094 13.35 32.21 -8.66
C LEU A 1094 14.66 31.57 -9.16
N LEU A 1095 15.21 30.64 -8.39
CA LEU A 1095 16.36 29.83 -8.79
C LEU A 1095 15.97 28.35 -8.85
N ASN A 1096 16.25 27.73 -9.99
CA ASN A 1096 16.14 26.30 -10.19
C ASN A 1096 17.49 25.71 -10.59
N ASP A 1097 18.13 24.95 -9.71
CA ASP A 1097 19.42 24.29 -9.93
C ASP A 1097 19.26 22.76 -9.99
N GLN A 1098 19.45 22.17 -11.17
CA GLN A 1098 19.32 20.73 -11.38
C GLN A 1098 20.64 20.15 -11.91
N VAL A 1099 21.17 19.15 -11.21
CA VAL A 1099 22.40 18.45 -11.59
C VAL A 1099 22.14 16.96 -11.71
N ASN A 1100 22.43 16.39 -12.89
CA ASN A 1100 22.46 14.95 -13.10
C ASN A 1100 23.90 14.48 -13.38
N SER A 1101 24.46 13.73 -12.43
CA SER A 1101 25.86 13.27 -12.45
C SER A 1101 26.01 11.77 -12.75
N ASP A 1102 24.93 10.99 -12.80
CA ASP A 1102 24.96 9.56 -13.13
C ASP A 1102 23.91 9.17 -14.20
N ALA A 1103 24.02 7.94 -14.70
CA ALA A 1103 23.30 7.44 -15.85
C ALA A 1103 21.78 7.42 -15.64
N VAL A 1104 21.06 7.84 -16.68
CA VAL A 1104 19.60 7.70 -16.78
C VAL A 1104 19.31 6.87 -18.03
N SER A 1105 18.72 5.69 -17.86
CA SER A 1105 18.48 4.74 -18.94
C SER A 1105 17.04 4.24 -18.97
N ALA A 1106 16.39 4.36 -20.12
CA ALA A 1106 15.08 3.76 -20.39
C ALA A 1106 15.18 2.72 -21.49
N THR A 1107 14.79 1.48 -21.20
CA THR A 1107 14.82 0.37 -22.15
C THR A 1107 13.43 -0.21 -22.34
N SER A 1108 13.08 -0.48 -23.59
CA SER A 1108 11.98 -1.38 -23.94
C SER A 1108 12.53 -2.52 -24.79
N SER A 1109 12.43 -3.75 -24.27
CA SER A 1109 13.03 -4.93 -24.88
C SER A 1109 11.96 -5.95 -25.26
N GLY A 1110 12.08 -6.60 -26.41
CA GLY A 1110 11.28 -7.77 -26.78
C GLY A 1110 9.77 -7.54 -26.94
N ALA A 1111 9.32 -6.27 -26.96
CA ALA A 1111 7.91 -5.94 -27.10
C ALA A 1111 7.34 -6.46 -28.44
N SER A 1112 6.28 -7.26 -28.39
CA SER A 1112 5.74 -7.93 -29.57
C SER A 1112 4.23 -7.77 -29.69
N TYR A 1113 3.76 -7.49 -30.90
CA TYR A 1113 2.35 -7.45 -31.28
C TYR A 1113 2.15 -8.45 -32.42
N THR A 1114 1.50 -9.56 -32.15
CA THR A 1114 1.37 -10.65 -33.11
C THR A 1114 -0.09 -11.03 -33.33
N VAL A 1115 -0.47 -11.21 -34.58
CA VAL A 1115 -1.67 -11.97 -34.93
C VAL A 1115 -1.25 -13.17 -35.75
N ALA A 1116 -1.53 -14.38 -35.28
CA ALA A 1116 -1.19 -15.62 -35.96
C ALA A 1116 -2.45 -16.41 -36.29
N LEU A 1117 -2.67 -16.67 -37.59
CA LEU A 1117 -3.78 -17.48 -38.10
C LEU A 1117 -3.21 -18.72 -38.78
N ASN A 1118 -3.33 -19.87 -38.14
CA ASN A 1118 -2.73 -21.13 -38.58
C ASN A 1118 -3.79 -22.06 -39.19
N GLY A 1119 -3.87 -22.11 -40.52
CA GLY A 1119 -4.66 -23.08 -41.26
C GLY A 1119 -3.90 -24.38 -41.51
N ASN A 1120 -4.44 -25.53 -41.07
CA ASN A 1120 -3.93 -26.89 -41.33
C ASN A 1120 -2.55 -27.21 -40.70
N GLY A 1121 -2.41 -27.01 -39.39
CA GLY A 1121 -1.31 -27.55 -38.57
C GLY A 1121 0.09 -27.07 -38.94
N GLY A 1122 0.23 -25.83 -39.44
CA GLY A 1122 1.54 -25.24 -39.66
C GLY A 1122 2.28 -25.63 -40.95
N THR A 1123 1.83 -26.67 -41.69
CA THR A 1123 2.56 -27.20 -42.85
C THR A 1123 2.15 -26.53 -44.17
N PRO A 1124 3.06 -25.84 -44.90
CA PRO A 1124 2.71 -25.05 -46.09
C PRO A 1124 2.25 -25.85 -47.33
N THR A 1125 2.19 -27.18 -47.26
CA THR A 1125 2.22 -28.05 -48.45
C THR A 1125 0.87 -28.57 -48.95
N THR A 1126 -0.24 -28.36 -48.24
CA THR A 1126 -1.57 -28.84 -48.67
C THR A 1126 -2.73 -27.91 -48.24
N GLY A 1127 -3.08 -26.91 -49.07
CA GLY A 1127 -4.47 -26.43 -49.23
C GLY A 1127 -5.24 -25.75 -48.07
N GLY A 1128 -4.65 -25.50 -46.89
CA GLY A 1128 -5.35 -24.84 -45.77
C GLY A 1128 -5.72 -23.38 -46.01
N THR A 1129 -6.80 -22.89 -45.39
CA THR A 1129 -7.22 -21.47 -45.42
C THR A 1129 -6.94 -20.84 -44.04
N GLY A 1130 -6.20 -19.74 -43.97
CA GLY A 1130 -5.97 -19.04 -42.69
C GLY A 1130 -7.10 -18.04 -42.38
N ALA A 1131 -7.63 -17.37 -43.40
CA ALA A 1131 -8.76 -16.44 -43.26
C ALA A 1131 -9.74 -16.55 -44.43
N ASN A 1132 -11.05 -16.55 -44.17
CA ASN A 1132 -12.10 -16.57 -45.19
C ASN A 1132 -13.22 -15.56 -44.87
N ALA A 1133 -13.49 -14.61 -45.77
CA ALA A 1133 -14.48 -13.54 -45.56
C ALA A 1133 -14.31 -12.78 -44.22
N SER A 1134 -13.07 -12.65 -43.74
CA SER A 1134 -12.74 -12.15 -42.40
C SER A 1134 -11.95 -10.85 -42.45
N THR A 1135 -11.92 -10.11 -41.33
CA THR A 1135 -11.13 -8.88 -41.17
C THR A 1135 -10.09 -9.03 -40.07
N VAL A 1136 -8.81 -8.82 -40.39
CA VAL A 1136 -7.70 -8.85 -39.43
C VAL A 1136 -7.04 -7.49 -39.42
N SER A 1137 -6.97 -6.84 -38.26
CA SER A 1137 -6.34 -5.52 -38.10
C SER A 1137 -5.32 -5.52 -36.98
N LEU A 1138 -4.08 -5.10 -37.30
CA LEU A 1138 -3.04 -4.79 -36.34
C LEU A 1138 -2.64 -3.32 -36.50
N SER A 1139 -3.12 -2.46 -35.60
CA SER A 1139 -2.93 -1.01 -35.80
C SER A 1139 -2.90 -0.16 -34.54
N GLY A 1140 -2.12 0.92 -34.54
CA GLY A 1140 -2.10 1.88 -33.43
C GLY A 1140 -1.33 1.39 -32.21
N ASN A 1141 -0.57 0.30 -32.31
CA ASN A 1141 0.25 -0.21 -31.20
C ASN A 1141 1.56 0.57 -31.09
N SER A 1142 2.09 0.77 -29.88
CA SER A 1142 3.27 1.62 -29.67
C SER A 1142 4.28 1.08 -28.64
N VAL A 1143 5.57 1.09 -29.00
CA VAL A 1143 6.67 0.90 -28.05
C VAL A 1143 7.44 2.20 -27.92
N THR A 1144 7.54 2.72 -26.69
CA THR A 1144 8.22 3.98 -26.41
C THR A 1144 9.21 3.82 -25.27
N SER A 1145 10.45 4.25 -25.48
CA SER A 1145 11.42 4.44 -24.41
C SER A 1145 11.87 5.90 -24.37
N ALA A 1146 11.82 6.53 -23.21
CA ALA A 1146 12.20 7.92 -23.05
C ALA A 1146 13.07 8.14 -21.81
N ALA A 1147 14.20 8.81 -21.97
CA ALA A 1147 15.12 9.13 -20.88
C ALA A 1147 15.41 10.63 -20.83
N TYR A 1148 15.35 11.21 -19.65
CA TYR A 1148 15.59 12.63 -19.42
C TYR A 1148 16.57 12.85 -18.27
N GLY A 1149 17.63 13.64 -18.48
CA GLY A 1149 18.53 14.04 -17.39
C GLY A 1149 17.85 15.04 -16.45
N ASN A 1150 17.64 16.27 -16.93
CA ASN A 1150 16.97 17.34 -16.18
C ASN A 1150 15.80 17.93 -16.96
N ILE A 1151 14.66 18.15 -16.28
CA ILE A 1151 13.48 18.82 -16.81
C ILE A 1151 13.05 19.93 -15.86
N ALA A 1152 12.89 21.14 -16.39
CA ALA A 1152 12.44 22.29 -15.62
C ALA A 1152 11.34 23.08 -16.33
N THR A 1153 10.29 23.43 -15.58
CA THR A 1153 9.32 24.45 -15.98
C THR A 1153 9.32 25.54 -14.91
N ASN A 1154 9.70 26.76 -15.29
CA ASN A 1154 9.80 27.89 -14.37
C ASN A 1154 8.89 29.03 -14.86
N GLY A 1155 8.07 29.55 -13.95
CA GLY A 1155 7.22 30.71 -14.18
C GLY A 1155 7.45 31.77 -13.12
N LEU A 1156 7.66 33.02 -13.55
CA LEU A 1156 7.63 34.20 -12.68
C LEU A 1156 6.63 35.20 -13.25
N THR A 1157 5.61 35.54 -12.46
CA THR A 1157 4.58 36.52 -12.84
C THR A 1157 4.56 37.67 -11.85
N LEU A 1158 4.74 38.90 -12.36
CA LEU A 1158 4.52 40.14 -11.62
C LEU A 1158 3.30 40.85 -12.22
N THR A 1159 2.31 41.19 -11.40
CA THR A 1159 1.15 41.97 -11.82
C THR A 1159 1.04 43.22 -10.96
N SER A 1160 1.09 44.40 -11.58
CA SER A 1160 0.82 45.68 -10.91
C SER A 1160 -0.22 46.50 -11.69
N LEU A 1161 -1.18 47.09 -10.99
CA LEU A 1161 -2.25 47.87 -11.62
C LEU A 1161 -1.91 49.37 -11.75
N ASN A 1162 -0.76 49.85 -11.24
CA ASN A 1162 -0.43 51.28 -11.17
C ASN A 1162 1.06 51.62 -11.50
N GLY A 1163 1.35 51.87 -12.79
CA GLY A 1163 2.72 51.97 -13.34
C GLY A 1163 3.64 53.14 -12.94
N THR A 1164 3.34 53.92 -11.89
CA THR A 1164 4.21 55.04 -11.44
C THR A 1164 4.96 54.78 -10.12
N ALA A 1165 4.62 53.70 -9.39
CA ALA A 1165 5.25 53.32 -8.12
C ALA A 1165 6.02 51.97 -8.18
N ASP A 1166 6.10 51.34 -9.35
CA ASP A 1166 6.64 49.99 -9.50
C ASP A 1166 8.16 49.97 -9.78
N ASP A 1167 8.99 49.91 -8.73
CA ASP A 1167 10.45 49.75 -8.82
C ASP A 1167 10.94 48.32 -8.56
N ALA A 1168 10.03 47.37 -8.33
CA ALA A 1168 10.37 45.96 -8.12
C ALA A 1168 11.18 45.35 -9.26
N SER A 1169 12.25 44.63 -8.89
CA SER A 1169 13.09 43.83 -9.79
C SER A 1169 12.73 42.36 -9.70
N ALA A 1170 12.81 41.64 -10.82
CA ALA A 1170 12.60 40.19 -10.87
C ALA A 1170 13.76 39.47 -11.54
N MET A 1171 14.04 38.27 -11.05
CA MET A 1171 15.05 37.37 -11.58
C MET A 1171 14.51 35.95 -11.65
N LEU A 1172 14.73 35.29 -12.78
CA LEU A 1172 14.46 33.87 -12.97
C LEU A 1172 15.73 33.23 -13.54
N THR A 1173 16.30 32.30 -12.80
CA THR A 1173 17.52 31.57 -13.17
C THR A 1173 17.25 30.08 -13.20
N SER A 1174 17.56 29.42 -14.33
CA SER A 1174 17.50 27.96 -14.46
C SER A 1174 18.89 27.44 -14.82
N LEU A 1175 19.52 26.75 -13.88
CA LEU A 1175 20.80 26.07 -14.02
C LEU A 1175 20.53 24.57 -14.20
N GLN A 1176 20.88 24.02 -15.36
CA GLN A 1176 20.74 22.59 -15.63
C GLN A 1176 22.08 22.04 -16.12
N SER A 1177 22.65 21.10 -15.36
CA SER A 1177 23.89 20.41 -15.69
C SER A 1177 23.66 18.91 -15.82
N ASN A 1178 24.11 18.33 -16.93
CA ASN A 1178 24.11 16.89 -17.13
C ASN A 1178 25.51 16.45 -17.58
N THR A 1179 26.22 15.69 -16.75
CA THR A 1179 27.57 15.18 -17.05
C THR A 1179 27.61 13.68 -17.35
N ALA A 1180 26.50 12.98 -17.13
CA ALA A 1180 26.40 11.54 -17.34
C ALA A 1180 25.66 11.15 -18.63
N ALA A 1181 25.69 9.85 -18.93
CA ALA A 1181 25.03 9.27 -20.09
C ALA A 1181 23.50 9.25 -19.92
N ILE A 1182 22.79 9.69 -20.96
CA ILE A 1182 21.33 9.57 -21.07
C ILE A 1182 21.03 8.62 -22.23
N GLY A 1183 20.39 7.49 -21.93
CA GLY A 1183 20.15 6.42 -22.89
C GLY A 1183 18.67 6.07 -23.00
N ALA A 1184 18.17 5.95 -24.23
CA ALA A 1184 16.86 5.38 -24.50
C ALA A 1184 16.99 4.32 -25.60
N THR A 1185 16.47 3.11 -25.37
CA THR A 1185 16.64 1.98 -26.28
C THR A 1185 15.34 1.22 -26.48
N VAL A 1186 14.90 1.09 -27.73
CA VAL A 1186 13.90 0.10 -28.14
C VAL A 1186 14.62 -1.01 -28.92
N THR A 1187 14.55 -2.25 -28.43
CA THR A 1187 15.23 -3.41 -29.04
C THR A 1187 14.29 -4.61 -29.14
N GLY A 1188 14.43 -5.42 -30.20
CA GLY A 1188 13.60 -6.62 -30.39
C GLY A 1188 12.11 -6.37 -30.65
N GLY A 1189 11.70 -5.12 -30.90
CA GLY A 1189 10.31 -4.75 -31.17
C GLY A 1189 9.75 -5.39 -32.44
N PHE A 1190 8.56 -5.99 -32.38
CA PHE A 1190 7.90 -6.65 -33.51
C PHE A 1190 6.41 -6.33 -33.60
N ALA A 1191 5.91 -6.08 -34.81
CA ALA A 1191 4.48 -5.97 -35.10
C ALA A 1191 4.17 -6.69 -36.42
N GLY A 1192 3.36 -7.74 -36.39
CA GLY A 1192 3.12 -8.55 -37.58
C GLY A 1192 1.88 -9.42 -37.52
N VAL A 1193 1.33 -9.68 -38.71
CA VAL A 1193 0.25 -10.66 -38.93
C VAL A 1193 0.83 -11.81 -39.75
N THR A 1194 0.71 -13.03 -39.25
CA THR A 1194 1.07 -14.26 -39.95
C THR A 1194 -0.20 -15.01 -40.30
N VAL A 1195 -0.41 -15.28 -41.59
CA VAL A 1195 -1.50 -16.14 -42.08
C VAL A 1195 -0.86 -17.35 -42.76
N ASN A 1196 -0.94 -18.50 -42.11
CA ASN A 1196 -0.50 -19.78 -42.67
C ASN A 1196 -1.69 -20.43 -43.39
N GLY A 1197 -1.67 -20.44 -44.72
CA GLY A 1197 -2.80 -20.81 -45.58
C GLY A 1197 -3.31 -19.66 -46.46
N ALA A 1198 -4.42 -19.86 -47.17
CA ALA A 1198 -5.03 -18.82 -48.02
C ALA A 1198 -5.78 -17.75 -47.19
N ALA A 1199 -5.72 -16.48 -47.64
CA ALA A 1199 -6.61 -15.41 -47.19
C ALA A 1199 -7.66 -15.14 -48.29
N THR A 1200 -8.82 -15.79 -48.22
CA THR A 1200 -9.86 -15.74 -49.24
C THR A 1200 -10.91 -14.68 -48.89
N ASN A 1201 -11.22 -13.75 -49.80
CA ASN A 1201 -12.21 -12.67 -49.57
C ASN A 1201 -12.01 -11.88 -48.26
N SER A 1202 -10.78 -11.85 -47.74
CA SER A 1202 -10.48 -11.31 -46.41
C SER A 1202 -9.62 -10.05 -46.52
N THR A 1203 -9.70 -9.19 -45.51
CA THR A 1203 -8.83 -8.01 -45.40
C THR A 1203 -7.85 -8.21 -44.26
N VAL A 1204 -6.55 -8.09 -44.55
CA VAL A 1204 -5.49 -8.07 -43.54
C VAL A 1204 -4.81 -6.70 -43.61
N SER A 1205 -4.83 -5.96 -42.51
CA SER A 1205 -4.19 -4.64 -42.41
C SER A 1205 -3.20 -4.58 -41.25
N VAL A 1206 -2.00 -4.07 -41.56
CA VAL A 1206 -0.98 -3.70 -40.58
C VAL A 1206 -0.63 -2.24 -40.84
N GLY A 1207 -0.88 -1.34 -39.89
CA GLY A 1207 -0.64 0.09 -40.10
C GLY A 1207 -0.65 0.92 -38.82
N SER A 1208 -0.07 2.11 -38.85
CA SER A 1208 -0.08 3.04 -37.71
C SER A 1208 0.55 2.51 -36.41
N ASN A 1209 1.47 1.54 -36.48
CA ASN A 1209 2.25 1.10 -35.32
C ASN A 1209 3.53 1.95 -35.18
N SER A 1210 3.97 2.24 -33.95
CA SER A 1210 5.09 3.15 -33.66
C SER A 1210 6.13 2.51 -32.74
N PHE A 1211 7.42 2.71 -33.04
CA PHE A 1211 8.55 2.34 -32.18
C PHE A 1211 9.43 3.57 -32.04
N SER A 1212 9.61 4.09 -30.82
CA SER A 1212 10.29 5.37 -30.58
C SER A 1212 11.22 5.29 -29.38
N ALA A 1213 12.45 5.79 -29.54
CA ALA A 1213 13.41 5.99 -28.46
C ALA A 1213 13.84 7.46 -28.43
N SER A 1214 13.77 8.12 -27.28
CA SER A 1214 14.14 9.53 -27.11
C SER A 1214 14.99 9.74 -25.87
N ALA A 1215 16.19 10.30 -26.03
CA ALA A 1215 17.08 10.67 -24.94
C ALA A 1215 17.33 12.18 -24.96
N VAL A 1216 17.07 12.86 -23.85
CA VAL A 1216 17.24 14.31 -23.72
C VAL A 1216 18.07 14.61 -22.47
N GLY A 1217 19.21 15.29 -22.65
CA GLY A 1217 20.06 15.70 -21.53
C GLY A 1217 19.37 16.68 -20.59
N ASN A 1218 19.09 17.88 -21.12
CA ASN A 1218 18.45 18.97 -20.38
C ASN A 1218 17.28 19.53 -21.20
N PHE A 1219 16.14 19.76 -20.55
CA PHE A 1219 14.99 20.45 -21.11
C PHE A 1219 14.49 21.50 -20.11
N ALA A 1220 14.43 22.76 -20.52
CA ALA A 1220 13.92 23.84 -19.68
C ALA A 1220 12.97 24.75 -20.46
N THR A 1221 11.88 25.12 -19.82
CA THR A 1221 11.02 26.23 -20.23
C THR A 1221 10.97 27.25 -19.11
N SER A 1222 11.36 28.48 -19.39
CA SER A 1222 11.33 29.59 -18.43
C SER A 1222 10.49 30.73 -18.98
N THR A 1223 9.52 31.18 -18.20
CA THR A 1223 8.61 32.26 -18.58
C THR A 1223 8.63 33.34 -17.50
N MET A 1224 8.83 34.59 -17.92
CA MET A 1224 8.71 35.76 -17.06
C MET A 1224 7.65 36.68 -17.66
N THR A 1225 6.60 36.97 -16.89
CA THR A 1225 5.51 37.85 -17.30
C THR A 1225 5.44 39.04 -16.35
N ARG A 1226 5.40 40.25 -16.90
CA ARG A 1226 5.17 41.50 -16.16
C ARG A 1226 3.98 42.21 -16.79
N ASN A 1227 2.88 42.28 -16.04
CA ASN A 1227 1.59 42.83 -16.48
C ASN A 1227 1.31 44.18 -15.82
#